data_AF-A0A4S2HGB0-F1
#
_entry.id   AF-A0A4S2HGB0-F1
#
_cell.length_a   1.000
_cell.length_b   1.000
_cell.length_c   1.000
_cell.angle_alpha   90.00
_cell.angle_beta   90.00
_cell.angle_gamma   90.00
#
_symmetry.space_group_name_H-M   'P 1'
#
loop_
_entity.id
_entity.type
_entity.pdbx_description
1 polymer ?
#
loop_
_entity_poly.entity_id
_entity_poly.type
_entity_poly.pdbx_seq_one_letter_code
_entity_poly.pdbx_strand_id
1 'polypeptide(L)'
;MQITDLRTEYQKNPLGLDTVRPRFSWKIESEQTDTVQVAYQIQVMSEGQMLWDCGRKESEQSVLVEYAGPALLAEQIYEYRVVIWDNHAETAEAVGSFETGLLSGTNFQAGWITHPFAKEETACPVFVRTISLKKAVKRARIYATALGVYEIRLDREKVGDAFFAPGWTNYKKRLQYQTYDVTELINKEEGSAHTLEIMVGNGWYKGIFGFTCTPDHYGNQVALLAELHILYEDGSKEVVATDQNWKVKTGSVRYSEIYMGETIDSTFTDNVLSEAIPFSYPMENITAQECEPVRITKRTPAKELILTPKGEKVLDFGQNMAGFVEVTVEGKSGQKIVVCRAETLDKDGNFYPETLRQAKSTDTYICDGSRQTFLPHFTFHGFRYICVEGLEKVDPADFTACTLHTDMRQTGSFSCSNAMVNQLQHNIQWGQRSNFLDVPTDCPQRDERLGWMGDAQVFCRTASYNMETALFFTKWLHDLKSEQTAQFGPPHVVPNILADQEAAAAWSDAATVIPWTVYQVFGDKRVLADQYESMKGYVDYITAHCSENGLWQTGFQYGDWLALDKEESADRTGATDKYLVANAYYAYSADIVRRAAEVLGYEEDAKEYAALHHKIEKLFDAEYITRTGRMVSETQTGCVLALHFNLAQEKYRKRIAKSLETNIANHKNHLSTGFVGTPYLCHVLSENGMHELAGTIFLKEDYPSWLYAVKKGATTIWERWNSIMPDGSFDESGMNSLNHYAYGSIGDWMYEKLAGINPAKPGYKEIRIQPRLLKGITSVDASFDSAYGTIRSAWSCRDGKITVDVTIPANTTAKVYLPEKDESLQLGSGSWHYEYDTDTRLERDRFTMDTTLGALVQEPAAVELFNQYVPGMLDGPMIEFAYGMTISELTAVMPPEGIGVFQMVLEKLNEE
;
A
#
# COMPACT_ATOMS: atom_id res chain seq x y z
N MET A 1 15.27 20.80 -24.43
CA MET A 1 15.24 20.30 -23.04
C MET A 1 14.26 21.14 -22.23
N GLN A 2 13.53 20.54 -21.28
CA GLN A 2 12.66 21.25 -20.35
C GLN A 2 12.68 20.58 -18.96
N ILE A 3 12.47 21.39 -17.91
CA ILE A 3 12.23 20.88 -16.55
C ILE A 3 10.74 20.56 -16.42
N THR A 4 10.41 19.36 -15.95
CA THR A 4 9.04 18.96 -15.61
C THR A 4 8.96 18.53 -14.14
N ASP A 5 7.75 18.59 -13.58
CA ASP A 5 7.43 18.06 -12.24
C ASP A 5 8.35 18.58 -11.11
N LEU A 6 8.51 19.90 -11.01
CA LEU A 6 9.26 20.55 -9.93
C LEU A 6 8.55 20.34 -8.59
N ARG A 7 9.28 19.82 -7.59
CA ARG A 7 8.74 19.42 -6.28
C ARG A 7 9.62 19.84 -5.12
N THR A 8 8.97 20.07 -3.99
CA THR A 8 9.57 20.29 -2.67
C THR A 8 9.07 19.20 -1.73
N GLU A 9 9.96 18.40 -1.13
CA GLU A 9 9.58 17.27 -0.26
C GLU A 9 8.49 16.38 -0.90
N TYR A 10 8.73 15.93 -2.14
CA TYR A 10 7.82 15.14 -2.97
C TYR A 10 6.52 15.83 -3.40
N GLN A 11 6.23 17.04 -2.95
CA GLN A 11 4.96 17.72 -3.21
C GLN A 11 5.11 18.88 -4.20
N LYS A 12 4.02 19.21 -4.90
CA LYS A 12 3.93 20.41 -5.75
C LYS A 12 3.48 21.58 -4.91
N ASN A 13 4.29 22.63 -4.84
CA ASN A 13 4.00 23.87 -4.10
C ASN A 13 3.37 23.62 -2.71
N PRO A 14 4.01 22.82 -1.84
CA PRO A 14 3.39 22.40 -0.60
C PRO A 14 3.12 23.57 0.34
N LEU A 15 2.01 23.45 1.07
CA LEU A 15 1.52 24.41 2.05
C LEU A 15 1.64 23.82 3.46
N GLY A 16 2.27 24.56 4.37
CA GLY A 16 2.36 24.19 5.77
C GLY A 16 3.50 23.21 6.09
N LEU A 17 4.64 23.30 5.41
CA LEU A 17 5.79 22.43 5.68
C LEU A 17 6.53 22.82 6.97
N ASP A 18 6.78 21.84 7.85
CA ASP A 18 7.66 22.02 9.02
C ASP A 18 9.10 21.55 8.78
N THR A 19 9.40 21.02 7.58
CA THR A 19 10.77 20.64 7.21
C THR A 19 11.66 21.88 7.09
N VAL A 20 12.56 22.06 8.07
CA VAL A 20 13.47 23.22 8.16
C VAL A 20 14.54 23.26 7.06
N ARG A 21 14.81 22.12 6.40
CA ARG A 21 15.72 21.98 5.26
C ARG A 21 15.01 21.21 4.13
N PRO A 22 14.05 21.86 3.44
CA PRO A 22 13.29 21.19 2.40
C PRO A 22 14.20 20.75 1.25
N ARG A 23 13.81 19.68 0.56
CA ARG A 23 14.55 19.10 -0.57
C ARG A 23 13.83 19.35 -1.88
N PHE A 24 14.57 19.79 -2.87
CA PHE A 24 14.06 20.09 -4.21
C PHE A 24 14.35 18.94 -5.17
N SER A 25 13.36 18.59 -5.99
CA SER A 25 13.49 17.59 -7.06
C SER A 25 12.91 18.14 -8.35
N TRP A 26 13.51 17.77 -9.47
CA TRP A 26 13.03 18.11 -10.81
C TRP A 26 13.30 16.98 -11.80
N LYS A 27 12.33 16.76 -12.69
CA LYS A 27 12.48 15.84 -13.83
C LYS A 27 12.93 16.63 -15.05
N ILE A 28 13.56 15.92 -15.99
CA ILE A 28 14.09 16.52 -17.21
C ILE A 28 13.47 15.77 -18.39
N GLU A 29 12.93 16.53 -19.34
CA GLU A 29 12.46 16.00 -20.63
C GLU A 29 13.30 16.59 -21.76
N SER A 30 13.67 15.74 -22.71
CA SER A 30 14.50 16.10 -23.85
C SER A 30 14.13 15.24 -25.05
N GLU A 31 14.15 15.85 -26.23
CA GLU A 31 14.03 15.12 -27.50
C GLU A 31 15.37 14.46 -27.90
N GLN A 32 16.48 14.86 -27.27
CA GLN A 32 17.80 14.27 -27.53
C GLN A 32 18.02 13.03 -26.66
N THR A 33 18.62 12.00 -27.24
CA THR A 33 19.08 10.83 -26.49
C THR A 33 20.29 11.18 -25.63
N ASP A 34 20.55 10.33 -24.63
CA ASP A 34 21.73 10.44 -23.75
C ASP A 34 21.85 11.82 -23.09
N THR A 35 20.72 12.44 -22.76
CA THR A 35 20.66 13.74 -22.07
C THR A 35 21.02 13.54 -20.60
N VAL A 36 22.05 14.24 -20.14
CA VAL A 36 22.54 14.21 -18.76
C VAL A 36 22.70 15.64 -18.26
N GLN A 37 22.17 15.93 -17.07
CA GLN A 37 22.42 17.21 -16.42
C GLN A 37 23.89 17.28 -15.98
N VAL A 38 24.60 18.35 -16.32
CA VAL A 38 25.99 18.57 -15.89
C VAL A 38 26.10 19.58 -14.74
N ALA A 39 25.13 20.49 -14.63
CA ALA A 39 25.10 21.46 -13.54
C ALA A 39 23.67 21.91 -13.20
N TYR A 40 23.51 22.45 -11.99
CA TYR A 40 22.29 23.13 -11.56
C TYR A 40 22.59 24.37 -10.71
N GLN A 41 21.60 25.25 -10.58
CA GLN A 41 21.58 26.39 -9.66
C GLN A 41 20.17 26.54 -9.08
N ILE A 42 20.06 26.72 -7.76
CA ILE A 42 18.81 26.96 -7.06
C ILE A 42 18.89 28.34 -6.41
N GLN A 43 17.87 29.15 -6.65
CA GLN A 43 17.71 30.48 -6.09
C GLN A 43 16.40 30.52 -5.31
N VAL A 44 16.45 30.82 -4.02
CA VAL A 44 15.28 30.92 -3.15
C VAL A 44 15.08 32.39 -2.78
N MET A 45 13.87 32.86 -2.99
CA MET A 45 13.40 34.22 -2.76
C MET A 45 12.37 34.22 -1.62
N SER A 46 12.38 35.28 -0.83
CA SER A 46 11.34 35.56 0.16
C SER A 46 10.98 37.04 0.08
N GLU A 47 9.69 37.36 0.01
CA GLU A 47 9.19 38.74 -0.10
C GLU A 47 9.85 39.55 -1.24
N GLY A 48 10.15 38.88 -2.36
CA GLY A 48 10.81 39.50 -3.52
C GLY A 48 12.31 39.76 -3.35
N GLN A 49 12.92 39.34 -2.24
CA GLN A 49 14.36 39.44 -1.99
C GLN A 49 15.04 38.07 -2.07
N MET A 50 16.26 38.04 -2.60
CA MET A 50 17.08 36.83 -2.66
C MET A 50 17.50 36.43 -1.25
N LEU A 51 17.03 35.27 -0.79
CA LEU A 51 17.40 34.69 0.50
C LEU A 51 18.62 33.78 0.37
N TRP A 52 18.65 32.97 -0.68
CA TRP A 52 19.70 31.99 -0.90
C TRP A 52 19.93 31.74 -2.39
N ASP A 53 21.19 31.67 -2.78
CA ASP A 53 21.63 31.23 -4.10
C ASP A 53 22.76 30.23 -3.90
N CYS A 54 22.59 28.99 -4.36
CA CYS A 54 23.62 27.97 -4.21
C CYS A 54 24.80 28.16 -5.20
N GLY A 55 24.67 29.08 -6.15
CA GLY A 55 25.54 29.25 -7.30
C GLY A 55 25.42 28.08 -8.27
N ARG A 56 26.18 28.13 -9.37
CA ARG A 56 26.30 26.99 -10.28
C ARG A 56 27.06 25.85 -9.59
N LYS A 57 26.40 24.69 -9.45
CA LYS A 57 26.98 23.44 -8.94
C LYS A 57 27.21 22.49 -10.11
N GLU A 58 28.46 22.09 -10.35
CA GLU A 58 28.78 21.00 -11.29
C GLU A 58 28.37 19.67 -10.65
N SER A 59 27.16 19.21 -10.98
CA SER A 59 26.55 18.03 -10.39
C SER A 59 25.36 17.55 -11.23
N GLU A 60 25.26 16.24 -11.38
CA GLU A 60 24.14 15.56 -12.04
C GLU A 60 22.94 15.33 -11.11
N GLN A 61 23.01 15.76 -9.84
CA GLN A 61 21.92 15.54 -8.89
C GLN A 61 20.71 16.40 -9.28
N SER A 62 19.56 15.75 -9.46
CA SER A 62 18.26 16.40 -9.74
C SER A 62 17.14 15.94 -8.80
N VAL A 63 17.47 15.05 -7.86
CA VAL A 63 16.53 14.42 -6.94
C VAL A 63 16.97 14.74 -5.51
N LEU A 64 16.03 15.27 -4.72
CA LEU A 64 16.16 15.52 -3.29
C LEU A 64 17.37 16.39 -2.91
N VAL A 65 17.63 17.46 -3.67
CA VAL A 65 18.68 18.44 -3.40
C VAL A 65 18.28 19.28 -2.18
N GLU A 66 19.00 19.12 -1.07
CA GLU A 66 18.70 19.78 0.20
C GLU A 66 18.94 21.29 0.16
N TYR A 67 18.00 22.06 0.70
CA TYR A 67 18.16 23.48 0.98
C TYR A 67 19.27 23.71 2.01
N ALA A 68 20.27 24.51 1.64
CA ALA A 68 21.43 24.84 2.48
C ALA A 68 21.57 26.35 2.71
N GLY A 69 20.46 27.08 2.65
CA GLY A 69 20.42 28.51 2.91
C GLY A 69 20.22 28.88 4.38
N PRO A 70 19.98 30.16 4.68
CA PRO A 70 19.63 30.63 6.02
C PRO A 70 18.40 29.94 6.60
N ALA A 71 18.24 29.95 7.93
CA ALA A 71 17.08 29.36 8.59
C ALA A 71 15.76 29.93 8.04
N LEU A 72 14.81 29.03 7.78
CA LEU A 72 13.46 29.39 7.34
C LEU A 72 12.66 29.95 8.52
N LEU A 73 11.72 30.84 8.23
CA LEU A 73 10.79 31.43 9.18
C LEU A 73 9.45 30.72 9.06
N ALA A 74 8.70 30.64 10.16
CA ALA A 74 7.35 30.10 10.14
C ALA A 74 6.41 30.97 9.29
N GLU A 75 5.38 30.35 8.71
CA GLU A 75 4.27 31.01 8.01
C GLU A 75 4.69 31.86 6.79
N GLN A 76 5.87 31.56 6.26
CA GLN A 76 6.51 32.30 5.20
C GLN A 76 6.38 31.56 3.87
N ILE A 77 6.02 32.30 2.82
CA ILE A 77 6.09 31.80 1.44
C ILE A 77 7.50 32.04 0.91
N TYR A 78 8.03 31.00 0.29
CA TYR A 78 9.28 31.01 -0.45
C TYR A 78 8.98 30.68 -1.90
N GLU A 79 9.49 31.50 -2.80
CA GLU A 79 9.53 31.19 -4.24
C GLU A 79 10.94 30.73 -4.56
N TYR A 80 11.08 29.80 -5.49
CA TYR A 80 12.40 29.35 -5.92
C TYR A 80 12.47 29.12 -7.41
N ARG A 81 13.65 29.36 -7.97
CA ARG A 81 14.00 29.12 -9.37
C ARG A 81 15.10 28.08 -9.43
N VAL A 82 14.90 27.06 -10.26
CA VAL A 82 15.92 26.07 -10.61
C VAL A 82 16.36 26.33 -12.04
N VAL A 83 17.66 26.41 -12.25
CA VAL A 83 18.30 26.47 -13.57
C VAL A 83 19.18 25.25 -13.73
N ILE A 84 19.11 24.58 -14.88
CA ILE A 84 19.93 23.40 -15.20
C ILE A 84 20.66 23.59 -16.53
N TRP A 85 21.79 22.89 -16.65
CA TRP A 85 22.56 22.76 -17.88
C TRP A 85 22.79 21.29 -18.18
N ASP A 86 22.70 20.90 -19.44
CA ASP A 86 22.97 19.54 -19.88
C ASP A 86 24.29 19.40 -20.66
N ASN A 87 24.61 18.16 -21.03
CA ASN A 87 25.77 17.78 -21.82
C ASN A 87 25.69 18.22 -23.31
N HIS A 88 24.53 18.73 -23.75
CA HIS A 88 24.30 19.24 -25.10
C HIS A 88 24.39 20.77 -25.16
N ALA A 89 24.85 21.41 -24.07
CA ALA A 89 24.94 22.85 -23.89
C ALA A 89 23.59 23.59 -23.92
N GLU A 90 22.49 22.87 -23.67
CA GLU A 90 21.17 23.45 -23.48
C GLU A 90 21.00 23.93 -22.03
N THR A 91 20.12 24.91 -21.85
CA THR A 91 19.76 25.46 -20.52
C THR A 91 18.25 25.45 -20.37
N ALA A 92 17.77 25.03 -19.20
CA ALA A 92 16.35 25.11 -18.85
C ALA A 92 16.17 25.71 -17.47
N GLU A 93 15.00 26.31 -17.24
CA GLU A 93 14.63 26.87 -15.95
C GLU A 93 13.19 26.55 -15.59
N ALA A 94 12.90 26.49 -14.29
CA ALA A 94 11.56 26.37 -13.76
C ALA A 94 11.46 27.11 -12.43
N VAL A 95 10.24 27.54 -12.10
CA VAL A 95 9.92 28.20 -10.84
C VAL A 95 8.91 27.36 -10.07
N GLY A 96 9.05 27.35 -8.74
CA GLY A 96 8.15 26.71 -7.81
C GLY A 96 8.04 27.54 -6.54
N SER A 97 7.21 27.08 -5.61
CA SER A 97 7.11 27.69 -4.29
C SER A 97 6.97 26.64 -3.20
N PHE A 98 7.08 27.06 -1.95
CA PHE A 98 6.61 26.32 -0.80
C PHE A 98 6.27 27.31 0.30
N GLU A 99 5.35 26.93 1.18
CA GLU A 99 4.98 27.72 2.34
C GLU A 99 5.25 26.90 3.60
N THR A 100 6.06 27.44 4.50
CA THR A 100 6.32 26.81 5.80
C THR A 100 5.09 26.90 6.69
N GLY A 101 4.87 25.88 7.52
CA GLY A 101 3.87 25.90 8.57
C GLY A 101 4.34 26.69 9.79
N LEU A 102 3.91 26.25 10.96
CA LEU A 102 4.30 26.79 12.26
C LEU A 102 5.72 26.35 12.67
N LEU A 103 6.37 25.42 11.97
CA LEU A 103 7.68 24.80 12.25
C LEU A 103 7.79 24.03 13.57
N SER A 104 6.88 24.26 14.51
CA SER A 104 6.76 23.56 15.78
C SER A 104 5.36 23.73 16.33
N GLY A 105 4.80 22.68 16.94
CA GLY A 105 3.58 22.76 17.72
C GLY A 105 3.60 23.79 18.85
N THR A 106 4.77 24.11 19.39
CA THR A 106 4.91 25.13 20.44
C THR A 106 4.73 26.58 19.93
N ASN A 107 4.65 26.77 18.61
CA ASN A 107 4.38 28.06 17.99
C ASN A 107 2.88 28.36 17.82
N PHE A 108 1.98 27.43 18.18
CA PHE A 108 0.57 27.77 18.37
C PHE A 108 0.44 28.80 19.51
N GLN A 109 -0.29 29.87 19.25
CA GLN A 109 -0.77 30.88 20.21
C GLN A 109 -2.07 30.45 20.91
N ALA A 110 -2.79 29.48 20.34
CA ALA A 110 -4.08 29.01 20.80
C ALA A 110 -4.00 28.08 22.00
N GLY A 111 -5.10 28.06 22.76
CA GLY A 111 -5.33 27.07 23.79
C GLY A 111 -6.19 25.92 23.26
N TRP A 112 -5.96 24.72 23.79
CA TRP A 112 -6.87 23.60 23.58
C TRP A 112 -8.22 23.89 24.23
N ILE A 113 -9.31 23.59 23.51
CA ILE A 113 -10.67 23.71 24.01
C ILE A 113 -11.46 22.41 23.81
N THR A 114 -12.43 22.15 24.68
CA THR A 114 -13.36 21.03 24.58
C THR A 114 -14.80 21.47 24.93
N HIS A 115 -15.72 20.53 25.02
CA HIS A 115 -17.15 20.75 25.20
C HIS A 115 -17.63 20.34 26.62
N PRO A 116 -18.68 20.98 27.17
CA PRO A 116 -19.23 20.65 28.49
C PRO A 116 -20.35 19.60 28.47
N PHE A 117 -20.51 18.84 27.37
CA PHE A 117 -21.66 17.94 27.22
C PHE A 117 -21.61 16.76 28.19
N ALA A 118 -22.79 16.23 28.52
CA ALA A 118 -22.92 15.04 29.34
C ALA A 118 -22.23 13.83 28.68
N LYS A 119 -21.78 12.86 29.48
CA LYS A 119 -21.05 11.69 28.97
C LYS A 119 -21.90 10.83 28.02
N GLU A 120 -23.21 10.88 28.19
CA GLU A 120 -24.21 10.16 27.40
C GLU A 120 -24.51 10.86 26.05
N GLU A 121 -24.06 12.11 25.86
CA GLU A 121 -24.18 12.78 24.57
C GLU A 121 -23.25 12.12 23.55
N THR A 122 -23.83 11.76 22.41
CA THR A 122 -23.16 11.02 21.33
C THR A 122 -22.96 11.86 20.07
N ALA A 123 -23.58 13.03 20.00
CA ALA A 123 -23.41 13.96 18.89
C ALA A 123 -22.02 14.57 18.87
N CYS A 124 -21.53 14.81 17.66
CA CYS A 124 -20.24 15.47 17.48
C CYS A 124 -20.35 16.94 17.93
N PRO A 125 -19.47 17.43 18.83
CA PRO A 125 -19.40 18.84 19.17
C PRO A 125 -19.03 19.69 17.95
N VAL A 126 -19.73 20.80 17.79
CA VAL A 126 -19.45 21.83 16.78
C VAL A 126 -19.01 23.10 17.50
N PHE A 127 -17.73 23.43 17.40
CA PHE A 127 -17.14 24.66 17.95
C PHE A 127 -17.40 25.81 16.99
N VAL A 128 -17.89 26.93 17.51
CA VAL A 128 -18.36 28.07 16.70
C VAL A 128 -17.68 29.35 17.16
N ARG A 129 -17.15 30.10 16.19
CA ARG A 129 -16.61 31.45 16.39
C ARG A 129 -17.11 32.39 15.30
N THR A 130 -17.68 33.51 15.71
CA THR A 130 -17.92 34.64 14.81
C THR A 130 -16.70 35.55 14.80
N ILE A 131 -16.26 35.91 13.60
CA ILE A 131 -15.10 36.73 13.32
C ILE A 131 -15.58 37.98 12.59
N SER A 132 -15.09 39.15 12.96
CA SER A 132 -15.35 40.39 12.24
C SER A 132 -14.02 40.95 11.76
N LEU A 133 -13.87 41.11 10.43
CA LEU A 133 -12.62 41.58 9.85
C LEU A 133 -12.40 43.05 10.16
N LYS A 134 -11.21 43.38 10.66
CA LYS A 134 -10.88 44.75 11.07
C LYS A 134 -10.47 45.62 9.89
N LYS A 135 -10.00 45.02 8.79
CA LYS A 135 -9.45 45.66 7.59
C LYS A 135 -9.59 44.73 6.39
N ALA A 136 -9.22 45.23 5.20
CA ALA A 136 -9.19 44.42 4.00
C ALA A 136 -8.12 43.31 4.05
N VAL A 137 -8.49 42.07 3.74
CA VAL A 137 -7.63 40.89 3.86
C VAL A 137 -6.81 40.65 2.60
N LYS A 138 -5.49 40.49 2.79
CA LYS A 138 -4.54 40.08 1.75
C LYS A 138 -4.38 38.56 1.69
N ARG A 139 -4.31 37.89 2.85
CA ARG A 139 -4.10 36.45 2.97
C ARG A 139 -4.72 35.91 4.25
N ALA A 140 -5.28 34.71 4.20
CA ALA A 140 -5.78 34.00 5.38
C ALA A 140 -5.38 32.51 5.37
N ARG A 141 -4.95 32.01 6.53
CA ARG A 141 -4.56 30.61 6.76
C ARG A 141 -5.25 30.05 7.99
N ILE A 142 -5.70 28.81 7.92
CA ILE A 142 -6.11 28.07 9.12
C ILE A 142 -5.07 26.99 9.41
N TYR A 143 -4.57 26.97 10.64
CA TYR A 143 -3.83 25.84 11.21
C TYR A 143 -4.75 25.13 12.19
N ALA A 144 -4.98 23.83 12.03
CA ALA A 144 -5.90 23.11 12.88
C ALA A 144 -5.47 21.66 13.14
N THR A 145 -5.81 21.18 14.33
CA THR A 145 -5.71 19.77 14.73
C THR A 145 -6.78 19.45 15.77
N ALA A 146 -6.98 18.17 16.05
CA ALA A 146 -7.94 17.71 17.04
C ALA A 146 -7.45 16.45 17.76
N LEU A 147 -7.86 16.32 19.02
CA LEU A 147 -7.92 15.03 19.71
C LEU A 147 -9.23 14.37 19.29
N GLY A 148 -9.18 13.63 18.19
CA GLY A 148 -10.35 13.15 17.45
C GLY A 148 -10.07 13.24 15.95
N VAL A 149 -11.12 13.48 15.17
CA VAL A 149 -11.03 13.92 13.76
C VAL A 149 -11.94 15.12 13.56
N TYR A 150 -11.65 16.01 12.61
CA TYR A 150 -12.41 17.25 12.45
C TYR A 150 -12.74 17.61 11.00
N GLU A 151 -13.78 18.44 10.85
CA GLU A 151 -14.14 19.12 9.61
C GLU A 151 -14.38 20.61 9.91
N ILE A 152 -13.82 21.49 9.08
CA ILE A 152 -14.00 22.94 9.19
C ILE A 152 -15.03 23.41 8.16
N ARG A 153 -15.92 24.32 8.57
CA ARG A 153 -16.75 25.14 7.69
C ARG A 153 -16.53 26.62 7.95
N LEU A 154 -16.44 27.38 6.88
CA LEU A 154 -16.39 28.84 6.90
C LEU A 154 -17.59 29.36 6.12
N ASP A 155 -18.49 30.07 6.79
CA ASP A 155 -19.76 30.54 6.24
C ASP A 155 -20.59 29.43 5.54
N ARG A 156 -20.60 28.24 6.16
CA ARG A 156 -21.28 27.01 5.69
C ARG A 156 -20.55 26.25 4.58
N GLU A 157 -19.51 26.81 3.98
CA GLU A 157 -18.68 26.11 3.00
C GLU A 157 -17.62 25.26 3.68
N LYS A 158 -17.45 24.01 3.26
CA LYS A 158 -16.39 23.13 3.79
C LYS A 158 -15.01 23.68 3.38
N VAL A 159 -14.10 23.79 4.34
CA VAL A 159 -12.71 24.20 4.08
C VAL A 159 -11.88 22.98 3.70
N GLY A 160 -11.26 23.04 2.53
CA GLY A 160 -10.49 21.93 1.97
C GLY A 160 -11.33 20.70 1.62
N ASP A 161 -10.66 19.63 1.23
CA ASP A 161 -11.26 18.38 0.75
C ASP A 161 -10.75 17.14 1.50
N ALA A 162 -9.94 17.34 2.54
CA ALA A 162 -9.42 16.29 3.38
C ALA A 162 -10.53 15.65 4.24
N PHE A 163 -10.41 14.35 4.45
CA PHE A 163 -11.20 13.55 5.36
C PHE A 163 -10.31 13.01 6.47
N PHE A 164 -10.90 12.73 7.64
CA PHE A 164 -10.20 12.17 8.80
C PHE A 164 -9.00 12.97 9.30
N ALA A 165 -8.89 14.26 8.99
CA ALA A 165 -7.89 15.13 9.59
C ALA A 165 -8.03 15.11 11.14
N PRO A 166 -6.96 14.97 11.93
CA PRO A 166 -5.55 15.03 11.54
C PRO A 166 -4.87 13.69 11.20
N GLY A 167 -5.64 12.63 11.00
CA GLY A 167 -5.15 11.26 10.79
C GLY A 167 -5.00 10.49 12.10
N TRP A 168 -4.42 9.30 12.00
CA TRP A 168 -4.13 8.42 13.12
C TRP A 168 -2.62 8.36 13.38
N THR A 169 -2.23 8.91 14.53
CA THR A 169 -0.87 8.84 15.06
C THR A 169 -0.94 8.30 16.48
N ASN A 170 0.20 8.01 17.10
CA ASN A 170 0.19 7.83 18.55
C ASN A 170 -0.02 9.18 19.22
N TYR A 171 -1.27 9.58 19.45
CA TYR A 171 -1.61 10.90 19.99
C TYR A 171 -0.70 11.27 21.16
N LYS A 172 -0.46 10.35 22.12
CA LYS A 172 0.36 10.58 23.34
C LYS A 172 1.81 11.00 23.06
N LYS A 173 2.33 10.76 21.86
CA LYS A 173 3.72 11.07 21.46
C LYS A 173 3.82 11.98 20.23
N ARG A 174 2.83 11.92 19.33
CA ARG A 174 2.82 12.64 18.04
C ARG A 174 1.38 12.97 17.66
N LEU A 175 1.16 14.15 17.13
CA LEU A 175 -0.12 14.60 16.59
C LEU A 175 0.13 15.53 15.39
N GLN A 176 -0.53 15.27 14.26
CA GLN A 176 -0.38 16.14 13.09
C GLN A 176 -1.32 17.35 13.17
N TYR A 177 -0.94 18.49 12.58
CA TYR A 177 -1.86 19.58 12.23
C TYR A 177 -1.85 19.83 10.72
N GLN A 178 -2.93 20.42 10.22
CA GLN A 178 -3.11 20.73 8.80
C GLN A 178 -3.12 22.25 8.61
N THR A 179 -2.68 22.67 7.43
CA THR A 179 -2.71 24.07 7.00
C THR A 179 -3.66 24.23 5.81
N TYR A 180 -4.58 25.18 5.89
CA TYR A 180 -5.55 25.48 4.84
C TYR A 180 -5.43 26.91 4.36
N ASP A 181 -5.43 27.12 3.04
CA ASP A 181 -5.64 28.44 2.45
C ASP A 181 -7.14 28.75 2.41
N VAL A 182 -7.57 29.76 3.16
CA VAL A 182 -8.97 30.23 3.18
C VAL A 182 -9.11 31.65 2.64
N THR A 183 -8.08 32.17 1.97
CA THR A 183 -8.03 33.55 1.47
C THR A 183 -9.21 33.86 0.55
N GLU A 184 -9.56 32.94 -0.35
CA GLU A 184 -10.67 33.10 -1.29
C GLU A 184 -12.03 32.68 -0.73
N LEU A 185 -12.09 32.08 0.46
CA LEU A 185 -13.35 31.70 1.13
C LEU A 185 -13.92 32.83 1.99
N ILE A 186 -13.07 33.80 2.37
CA ILE A 186 -13.46 34.95 3.19
C ILE A 186 -13.86 36.12 2.29
N ASN A 187 -14.93 36.85 2.67
CA ASN A 187 -15.20 38.16 2.10
C ASN A 187 -14.15 39.14 2.64
N LYS A 188 -13.19 39.49 1.78
CA LYS A 188 -11.99 40.27 2.11
C LYS A 188 -12.25 41.73 2.49
N GLU A 189 -13.49 42.20 2.49
CA GLU A 189 -13.84 43.59 2.83
C GLU A 189 -13.74 43.88 4.33
N GLU A 190 -13.37 45.12 4.68
CA GLU A 190 -13.40 45.58 6.07
C GLU A 190 -14.82 45.54 6.65
N GLY A 191 -14.94 45.07 7.89
CA GLY A 191 -16.21 44.99 8.61
C GLY A 191 -17.10 43.81 8.21
N SER A 192 -16.68 42.96 7.26
CA SER A 192 -17.37 41.71 6.98
C SER A 192 -17.32 40.78 8.20
N ALA A 193 -18.39 40.00 8.37
CA ALA A 193 -18.52 39.04 9.46
C ALA A 193 -18.58 37.62 8.90
N HIS A 194 -17.81 36.73 9.52
CA HIS A 194 -17.64 35.34 9.12
C HIS A 194 -17.93 34.42 10.30
N THR A 195 -18.49 33.24 10.03
CA THR A 195 -18.68 32.20 11.04
C THR A 195 -17.78 31.01 10.71
N LEU A 196 -16.88 30.70 11.63
CA LEU A 196 -16.05 29.52 11.60
C LEU A 196 -16.70 28.44 12.48
N GLU A 197 -17.05 27.31 11.88
CA GLU A 197 -17.56 26.12 12.57
C GLU A 197 -16.56 24.98 12.41
N ILE A 198 -16.17 24.34 13.51
CA ILE A 198 -15.28 23.17 13.47
C ILE A 198 -15.97 22.03 14.21
N MET A 199 -16.39 21.02 13.46
CA MET A 199 -17.02 19.82 14.01
C MET A 199 -15.93 18.80 14.33
N VAL A 200 -15.98 18.19 15.52
CA VAL A 200 -15.00 17.19 15.96
C VAL A 200 -15.69 15.87 16.26
N GLY A 201 -15.32 14.81 15.56
CA GLY A 201 -15.75 13.43 15.79
C GLY A 201 -14.79 12.65 16.67
N ASN A 202 -15.26 11.51 17.19
CA ASN A 202 -14.47 10.66 18.12
C ASN A 202 -13.17 10.14 17.47
N GLY A 203 -13.22 9.76 16.19
CA GLY A 203 -12.06 9.25 15.43
C GLY A 203 -11.33 8.11 16.13
N TRP A 204 -10.03 7.98 15.87
CA TRP A 204 -9.17 7.01 16.57
C TRP A 204 -8.79 7.43 17.99
N TYR A 205 -9.03 8.69 18.39
CA TYR A 205 -8.65 9.18 19.71
C TYR A 205 -9.54 8.60 20.82
N LYS A 206 -10.87 8.70 20.62
CA LYS A 206 -11.91 8.31 21.59
C LYS A 206 -12.79 7.15 21.08
N GLY A 207 -12.84 6.93 19.77
CA GLY A 207 -13.82 6.05 19.14
C GLY A 207 -13.73 4.58 19.55
N ILE A 208 -14.77 3.84 19.21
CA ILE A 208 -14.95 2.41 19.51
C ILE A 208 -14.25 1.58 18.44
N PHE A 209 -13.06 1.06 18.73
CA PHE A 209 -12.29 0.27 17.75
C PHE A 209 -11.31 -0.74 18.38
N GLY A 210 -10.62 -1.51 17.54
CA GLY A 210 -9.86 -2.73 17.88
C GLY A 210 -10.73 -3.99 18.02
N PHE A 211 -10.08 -5.15 18.21
CA PHE A 211 -10.73 -6.48 18.26
C PHE A 211 -11.88 -6.60 19.26
N THR A 212 -11.83 -5.82 20.35
CA THR A 212 -12.82 -5.83 21.42
C THR A 212 -13.77 -4.64 21.36
N CYS A 213 -13.72 -3.84 20.27
CA CYS A 213 -14.52 -2.63 20.09
C CYS A 213 -14.53 -1.77 21.36
N THR A 214 -13.33 -1.42 21.85
CA THR A 214 -13.17 -0.66 23.10
C THR A 214 -12.98 0.82 22.77
N PRO A 215 -13.64 1.74 23.49
CA PRO A 215 -13.43 3.18 23.32
C PRO A 215 -12.22 3.72 24.11
N ASP A 216 -11.95 5.01 23.95
CA ASP A 216 -11.08 5.81 24.83
C ASP A 216 -9.59 5.37 24.88
N HIS A 217 -9.04 4.85 23.76
CA HIS A 217 -7.65 4.37 23.67
C HIS A 217 -6.60 5.45 24.04
N TYR A 218 -6.85 6.69 23.66
CA TYR A 218 -5.94 7.82 23.92
C TYR A 218 -6.53 8.81 24.94
N GLY A 219 -7.83 9.05 24.89
CA GLY A 219 -8.55 9.81 25.89
C GLY A 219 -10.07 9.72 25.70
N ASN A 220 -10.81 10.19 26.69
CA ASN A 220 -12.26 10.01 26.79
C ASN A 220 -13.09 11.25 26.40
N GLN A 221 -12.43 12.30 25.92
CA GLN A 221 -13.06 13.57 25.56
C GLN A 221 -12.31 14.22 24.39
N VAL A 222 -13.03 14.55 23.32
CA VAL A 222 -12.44 15.18 22.14
C VAL A 222 -12.03 16.63 22.43
N ALA A 223 -11.02 17.14 21.74
CA ALA A 223 -10.56 18.53 21.91
C ALA A 223 -10.12 19.12 20.58
N LEU A 224 -10.17 20.45 20.49
CA LEU A 224 -9.82 21.23 19.30
C LEU A 224 -8.68 22.21 19.62
N LEU A 225 -7.76 22.34 18.67
CA LEU A 225 -6.77 23.42 18.61
C LEU A 225 -6.80 24.01 17.21
N ALA A 226 -7.09 25.29 17.09
CA ALA A 226 -7.11 25.96 15.79
C ALA A 226 -6.76 27.45 15.86
N GLU A 227 -6.16 27.95 14.78
CA GLU A 227 -5.85 29.36 14.59
C GLU A 227 -6.15 29.80 13.16
N LEU A 228 -6.93 30.87 13.02
CA LEU A 228 -7.06 31.61 11.77
C LEU A 228 -6.09 32.79 11.80
N HIS A 229 -5.06 32.73 10.96
CA HIS A 229 -4.10 33.82 10.74
C HIS A 229 -4.52 34.66 9.56
N ILE A 230 -4.58 35.96 9.76
CA ILE A 230 -5.02 36.96 8.77
C ILE A 230 -3.89 37.97 8.59
N LEU A 231 -3.44 38.12 7.34
CA LEU A 231 -2.59 39.22 6.91
C LEU A 231 -3.47 40.23 6.16
N TYR A 232 -3.48 41.47 6.63
CA TYR A 232 -4.20 42.57 6.00
C TYR A 232 -3.36 43.26 4.91
N GLU A 233 -4.02 44.00 4.02
CA GLU A 233 -3.38 44.74 2.92
C GLU A 233 -2.37 45.80 3.39
N ASP A 234 -2.57 46.35 4.59
CA ASP A 234 -1.65 47.31 5.20
C ASP A 234 -0.41 46.67 5.88
N GLY A 235 -0.29 45.34 5.81
CA GLY A 235 0.79 44.56 6.39
C GLY A 235 0.58 44.16 7.85
N SER A 236 -0.49 44.60 8.52
CA SER A 236 -0.80 44.16 9.88
C SER A 236 -1.33 42.71 9.91
N LYS A 237 -1.08 42.01 11.01
CA LYS A 237 -1.49 40.61 11.22
C LYS A 237 -2.49 40.48 12.37
N GLU A 238 -3.40 39.52 12.27
CA GLU A 238 -4.33 39.12 13.32
C GLU A 238 -4.41 37.60 13.41
N VAL A 239 -4.52 37.07 14.64
CA VAL A 239 -4.72 35.65 14.90
C VAL A 239 -6.02 35.48 15.68
N VAL A 240 -6.95 34.72 15.14
CA VAL A 240 -8.14 34.25 15.86
C VAL A 240 -7.89 32.82 16.31
N ALA A 241 -7.52 32.68 17.58
CA ALA A 241 -7.16 31.43 18.22
C ALA A 241 -8.35 30.75 18.92
N THR A 242 -8.28 29.43 19.11
CA THR A 242 -9.15 28.71 20.04
C THR A 242 -8.88 29.16 21.49
N ASP A 243 -9.94 29.60 22.16
CA ASP A 243 -9.93 30.15 23.51
C ASP A 243 -11.33 30.03 24.17
N GLN A 244 -11.50 30.60 25.36
CA GLN A 244 -12.78 30.59 26.10
C GLN A 244 -13.90 31.43 25.45
N ASN A 245 -13.60 32.22 24.41
CA ASN A 245 -14.60 33.01 23.70
C ASN A 245 -15.29 32.22 22.57
N TRP A 246 -14.89 30.96 22.37
CA TRP A 246 -15.57 30.04 21.48
C TRP A 246 -16.82 29.48 22.14
N LYS A 247 -17.85 29.25 21.32
CA LYS A 247 -19.05 28.53 21.73
C LYS A 247 -18.99 27.11 21.22
N VAL A 248 -19.81 26.23 21.79
CA VAL A 248 -19.98 24.86 21.32
C VAL A 248 -21.45 24.46 21.36
N LYS A 249 -21.90 23.74 20.34
CA LYS A 249 -23.27 23.19 20.20
C LYS A 249 -23.22 21.75 19.71
N THR A 250 -24.34 21.05 19.76
CA THR A 250 -24.48 19.77 19.04
C THR A 250 -24.96 20.03 17.60
N GLY A 251 -24.73 19.07 16.70
CA GLY A 251 -25.10 19.17 15.29
C GLY A 251 -26.03 18.06 14.81
N SER A 252 -26.25 18.00 13.50
CA SER A 252 -27.03 16.94 12.84
C SER A 252 -26.34 15.58 12.89
N VAL A 253 -25.01 15.52 13.04
CA VAL A 253 -24.29 14.26 13.25
C VAL A 253 -24.47 13.82 14.70
N ARG A 254 -25.42 12.91 14.92
CA ARG A 254 -25.89 12.48 16.26
C ARG A 254 -25.09 11.33 16.86
N TYR A 255 -24.35 10.60 16.05
CA TYR A 255 -23.50 9.49 16.45
C TYR A 255 -22.49 9.24 15.34
N SER A 256 -21.21 9.05 15.65
CA SER A 256 -20.19 8.76 14.65
C SER A 256 -19.05 7.91 15.23
N GLU A 257 -18.87 6.72 14.65
CA GLU A 257 -17.81 5.76 15.01
C GLU A 257 -17.25 5.08 13.76
N ILE A 258 -15.94 4.87 13.72
CA ILE A 258 -15.24 4.31 12.55
C ILE A 258 -15.77 2.91 12.18
N TYR A 259 -16.03 2.03 13.15
CA TYR A 259 -16.52 0.68 12.88
C TYR A 259 -18.04 0.55 12.90
N MET A 260 -18.74 1.40 13.64
CA MET A 260 -20.19 1.24 13.84
C MET A 260 -20.99 1.98 12.78
N GLY A 261 -20.43 3.07 12.22
CA GLY A 261 -21.07 3.95 11.25
C GLY A 261 -21.56 5.25 11.86
N GLU A 262 -22.34 6.01 11.09
CA GLU A 262 -22.76 7.37 11.43
C GLU A 262 -24.29 7.54 11.38
N THR A 263 -24.85 8.31 12.33
CA THR A 263 -26.25 8.74 12.29
C THR A 263 -26.32 10.25 12.03
N ILE A 264 -26.97 10.63 10.93
CA ILE A 264 -27.21 12.02 10.55
C ILE A 264 -28.72 12.29 10.63
N ASP A 265 -29.11 13.23 11.48
CA ASP A 265 -30.49 13.67 11.65
C ASP A 265 -30.67 15.09 11.10
N SER A 266 -31.26 15.20 9.92
CA SER A 266 -31.55 16.51 9.30
C SER A 266 -32.76 17.21 9.90
N THR A 267 -33.59 16.51 10.69
CA THR A 267 -34.70 17.15 11.43
C THR A 267 -34.18 17.89 12.66
N PHE A 268 -32.96 17.57 13.09
CA PHE A 268 -32.37 18.12 14.29
C PHE A 268 -32.08 19.61 14.12
N THR A 269 -32.64 20.39 15.02
CA THR A 269 -32.39 21.83 15.13
C THR A 269 -31.95 22.12 16.56
N ASP A 270 -30.68 22.44 16.74
CA ASP A 270 -30.17 22.89 18.03
C ASP A 270 -29.60 24.31 17.92
N ASN A 271 -30.00 25.11 18.89
CA ASN A 271 -29.71 26.54 18.99
C ASN A 271 -29.03 26.88 20.32
N VAL A 272 -28.77 25.90 21.20
CA VAL A 272 -28.17 26.17 22.52
C VAL A 272 -26.65 26.19 22.40
N LEU A 273 -26.10 27.40 22.33
CA LEU A 273 -24.66 27.62 22.42
C LEU A 273 -24.22 27.59 23.88
N SER A 274 -23.33 26.66 24.21
CA SER A 274 -22.61 26.62 25.49
C SER A 274 -21.23 27.24 25.33
N GLU A 275 -20.59 27.65 26.43
CA GLU A 275 -19.18 28.03 26.41
C GLU A 275 -18.29 26.81 26.14
N ALA A 276 -17.28 26.98 25.29
CA ALA A 276 -16.19 26.00 25.22
C ALA A 276 -15.38 26.04 26.54
N ILE A 277 -14.88 24.89 26.97
CA ILE A 277 -14.10 24.77 28.19
C ILE A 277 -12.61 24.55 27.86
N PRO A 278 -11.67 25.13 28.62
CA PRO A 278 -10.25 24.86 28.43
C PRO A 278 -9.92 23.37 28.58
N PHE A 279 -8.99 22.89 27.75
CA PHE A 279 -8.42 21.56 27.82
C PHE A 279 -6.89 21.67 27.88
N SER A 280 -6.21 20.64 28.39
CA SER A 280 -4.74 20.64 28.49
C SER A 280 -4.17 19.47 27.71
N TYR A 281 -3.27 19.78 26.79
CA TYR A 281 -2.55 18.78 26.01
C TYR A 281 -1.15 19.29 25.62
N PRO A 282 -0.12 18.43 25.59
CA PRO A 282 1.24 18.83 25.22
C PRO A 282 1.33 19.37 23.78
N MET A 283 1.96 20.53 23.60
CA MET A 283 2.15 21.17 22.28
C MET A 283 3.40 20.64 21.57
N GLU A 284 4.38 20.13 22.32
CA GLU A 284 5.62 19.55 21.81
C GLU A 284 5.42 18.31 20.94
N ASN A 285 4.27 17.63 21.08
CA ASN A 285 3.90 16.47 20.28
C ASN A 285 3.33 16.85 18.91
N ILE A 286 3.06 18.14 18.66
CA ILE A 286 2.36 18.59 17.46
C ILE A 286 3.37 18.92 16.34
N THR A 287 3.12 18.36 15.14
CA THR A 287 3.93 18.53 13.93
C THR A 287 3.03 18.78 12.72
N ALA A 288 3.52 19.44 11.66
CA ALA A 288 2.78 19.51 10.40
C ALA A 288 2.50 18.11 9.84
N GLN A 289 1.43 18.02 9.05
CA GLN A 289 1.10 16.82 8.30
C GLN A 289 2.27 16.40 7.38
N GLU A 290 2.74 15.16 7.53
CA GLU A 290 3.94 14.63 6.86
C GLU A 290 3.62 13.86 5.57
N CYS A 291 2.38 13.41 5.38
CA CYS A 291 1.92 12.69 4.20
C CYS A 291 0.70 13.34 3.54
N GLU A 292 0.36 12.89 2.34
CA GLU A 292 -0.81 13.37 1.62
C GLU A 292 -2.10 13.13 2.44
N PRO A 293 -3.10 14.04 2.37
CA PRO A 293 -4.35 13.86 3.08
C PRO A 293 -5.17 12.70 2.51
N VAL A 294 -6.02 12.12 3.36
CA VAL A 294 -7.07 11.22 2.91
C VAL A 294 -8.14 12.03 2.17
N ARG A 295 -8.51 11.60 0.97
CA ARG A 295 -9.50 12.27 0.11
C ARG A 295 -10.44 11.28 -0.54
N ILE A 296 -11.57 11.78 -1.06
CA ILE A 296 -12.37 11.03 -2.03
C ILE A 296 -11.61 11.03 -3.36
N THR A 297 -10.97 9.91 -3.68
CA THR A 297 -10.14 9.79 -4.90
C THR A 297 -10.93 9.23 -6.09
N LYS A 298 -12.07 8.59 -5.83
CA LYS A 298 -12.98 8.11 -6.87
C LYS A 298 -14.43 8.07 -6.40
N ARG A 299 -15.34 8.41 -7.32
CA ARG A 299 -16.80 8.27 -7.16
C ARG A 299 -17.32 7.22 -8.14
N THR A 300 -18.00 6.21 -7.63
CA THR A 300 -18.49 5.06 -8.40
C THR A 300 -20.01 4.92 -8.18
N PRO A 301 -20.85 5.22 -9.18
CA PRO A 301 -22.29 5.00 -9.08
C PRO A 301 -22.62 3.52 -8.85
N ALA A 302 -23.72 3.23 -8.15
CA ALA A 302 -24.20 1.86 -8.03
C ALA A 302 -24.56 1.30 -9.41
N LYS A 303 -24.14 0.07 -9.69
CA LYS A 303 -24.27 -0.56 -11.01
C LYS A 303 -25.64 -1.21 -11.17
N GLU A 304 -26.09 -1.94 -10.16
CA GLU A 304 -27.33 -2.70 -10.21
C GLU A 304 -27.99 -2.85 -8.85
N LEU A 305 -29.32 -3.02 -8.88
CA LEU A 305 -30.14 -3.42 -7.74
C LEU A 305 -30.44 -4.92 -7.83
N ILE A 306 -30.10 -5.64 -6.78
CA ILE A 306 -30.33 -7.06 -6.56
C ILE A 306 -31.42 -7.20 -5.50
N LEU A 307 -32.47 -7.97 -5.81
CA LEU A 307 -33.40 -8.46 -4.81
C LEU A 307 -32.94 -9.86 -4.41
N THR A 308 -32.42 -10.01 -3.19
CA THR A 308 -31.88 -11.31 -2.74
C THR A 308 -33.00 -12.34 -2.54
N PRO A 309 -32.70 -13.64 -2.50
CA PRO A 309 -33.69 -14.66 -2.14
C PRO A 309 -34.39 -14.43 -0.78
N LYS A 310 -33.72 -13.75 0.17
CA LYS A 310 -34.32 -13.31 1.45
C LYS A 310 -35.17 -12.03 1.34
N GLY A 311 -35.24 -11.40 0.17
CA GLY A 311 -36.01 -10.18 -0.08
C GLY A 311 -35.29 -8.88 0.25
N GLU A 312 -33.97 -8.93 0.45
CA GLU A 312 -33.15 -7.75 0.77
C GLU A 312 -32.91 -6.92 -0.51
N LYS A 313 -32.87 -5.59 -0.37
CA LYS A 313 -32.58 -4.66 -1.48
C LYS A 313 -31.10 -4.31 -1.46
N VAL A 314 -30.32 -5.00 -2.27
CA VAL A 314 -28.87 -4.89 -2.30
C VAL A 314 -28.40 -4.18 -3.55
N LEU A 315 -27.49 -3.20 -3.41
CA LEU A 315 -26.83 -2.55 -4.55
C LEU A 315 -25.41 -3.10 -4.71
N ASP A 316 -25.01 -3.44 -5.94
CA ASP A 316 -23.63 -3.82 -6.29
C ASP A 316 -22.92 -2.63 -6.96
N PHE A 317 -21.72 -2.28 -6.48
CA PHE A 317 -20.85 -1.28 -7.11
C PHE A 317 -19.86 -1.89 -8.11
N GLY A 318 -19.76 -3.22 -8.18
CA GLY A 318 -18.86 -3.97 -9.06
C GLY A 318 -17.40 -3.97 -8.62
N GLN A 319 -17.07 -3.35 -7.48
CA GLN A 319 -15.73 -3.21 -6.94
C GLN A 319 -15.79 -3.20 -5.41
N ASN A 320 -14.97 -4.01 -4.75
CA ASN A 320 -14.74 -3.92 -3.30
C ASN A 320 -13.78 -2.76 -3.00
N MET A 321 -14.14 -1.85 -2.10
CA MET A 321 -13.40 -0.63 -1.84
C MET A 321 -13.51 -0.17 -0.38
N ALA A 322 -12.62 0.72 0.06
CA ALA A 322 -12.78 1.46 1.31
C ALA A 322 -13.39 2.84 1.06
N GLY A 323 -14.37 3.24 1.86
CA GLY A 323 -14.99 4.56 1.77
C GLY A 323 -16.38 4.61 2.38
N PHE A 324 -17.27 5.44 1.82
CA PHE A 324 -18.68 5.48 2.21
C PHE A 324 -19.58 5.68 0.98
N VAL A 325 -20.90 5.69 1.19
CA VAL A 325 -21.87 5.92 0.11
C VAL A 325 -22.55 7.27 0.29
N GLU A 326 -22.42 8.12 -0.73
CA GLU A 326 -23.24 9.32 -0.89
C GLU A 326 -24.64 8.90 -1.33
N VAL A 327 -25.66 9.40 -0.62
CA VAL A 327 -27.06 9.03 -0.82
C VAL A 327 -27.89 10.27 -1.12
N THR A 328 -28.49 10.35 -2.30
CA THR A 328 -29.35 11.48 -2.69
C THR A 328 -30.80 11.03 -2.82
N VAL A 329 -31.64 11.43 -1.88
CA VAL A 329 -33.00 10.87 -1.71
C VAL A 329 -34.00 11.94 -1.28
N GLU A 330 -35.28 11.69 -1.56
CA GLU A 330 -36.41 12.51 -1.08
C GLU A 330 -37.26 11.65 -0.15
N GLY A 331 -36.92 11.67 1.14
CA GLY A 331 -37.63 10.95 2.20
C GLY A 331 -38.64 11.84 2.92
N LYS A 332 -39.66 11.24 3.54
CA LYS A 332 -40.60 11.93 4.44
C LYS A 332 -39.85 12.45 5.67
N SER A 333 -40.29 13.57 6.23
CA SER A 333 -39.73 14.07 7.50
C SER A 333 -39.78 13.01 8.60
N GLY A 334 -38.65 12.75 9.26
CA GLY A 334 -38.48 11.69 10.27
C GLY A 334 -38.29 10.27 9.72
N GLN A 335 -38.36 10.08 8.39
CA GLN A 335 -38.08 8.77 7.78
C GLN A 335 -36.61 8.41 7.94
N LYS A 336 -36.35 7.20 8.43
CA LYS A 336 -35.01 6.64 8.57
C LYS A 336 -34.66 5.81 7.36
N ILE A 337 -33.50 6.09 6.78
CA ILE A 337 -32.87 5.29 5.73
C ILE A 337 -31.61 4.68 6.34
N VAL A 338 -31.52 3.35 6.31
CA VAL A 338 -30.40 2.60 6.90
C VAL A 338 -29.64 1.93 5.78
N VAL A 339 -28.32 2.13 5.77
CA VAL A 339 -27.42 1.57 4.75
C VAL A 339 -26.40 0.67 5.47
N CYS A 340 -26.47 -0.63 5.21
CA CYS A 340 -25.54 -1.63 5.75
C CYS A 340 -24.52 -2.04 4.67
N ARG A 341 -23.29 -2.40 5.04
CA ARG A 341 -22.20 -2.74 4.10
C ARG A 341 -21.80 -4.21 4.17
N ALA A 342 -21.36 -4.76 3.03
CA ALA A 342 -20.71 -6.08 2.96
C ALA A 342 -19.69 -6.13 1.81
N GLU A 343 -18.66 -6.95 1.97
CA GLU A 343 -17.68 -7.23 0.92
C GLU A 343 -18.22 -8.17 -0.15
N THR A 344 -19.14 -9.07 0.22
CA THR A 344 -19.63 -10.16 -0.64
C THR A 344 -21.09 -10.51 -0.38
N LEU A 345 -21.63 -11.37 -1.24
CA LEU A 345 -22.84 -12.14 -1.02
C LEU A 345 -22.49 -13.57 -0.58
N ASP A 346 -23.44 -14.25 0.05
CA ASP A 346 -23.32 -15.68 0.38
C ASP A 346 -23.48 -16.57 -0.88
N LYS A 347 -23.23 -17.87 -0.74
CA LYS A 347 -23.36 -18.84 -1.84
C LYS A 347 -24.77 -18.92 -2.45
N ASP A 348 -25.79 -18.48 -1.71
CA ASP A 348 -27.18 -18.48 -2.14
C ASP A 348 -27.57 -17.10 -2.72
N GLY A 349 -26.66 -16.12 -2.76
CA GLY A 349 -26.87 -14.78 -3.30
C GLY A 349 -27.49 -13.79 -2.32
N ASN A 350 -27.44 -14.03 -1.01
CA ASN A 350 -27.92 -13.09 0.01
C ASN A 350 -26.81 -12.20 0.54
N PHE A 351 -27.18 -11.08 1.16
CA PHE A 351 -26.24 -10.16 1.78
C PHE A 351 -25.45 -10.85 2.91
N TYR A 352 -24.12 -10.69 2.93
CA TYR A 352 -23.24 -11.43 3.85
C TYR A 352 -22.33 -10.49 4.67
N PRO A 353 -22.79 -10.02 5.84
CA PRO A 353 -22.02 -9.11 6.71
C PRO A 353 -21.09 -9.83 7.70
N GLU A 354 -21.07 -11.17 7.74
CA GLU A 354 -20.36 -11.93 8.80
C GLU A 354 -18.83 -11.70 8.81
N THR A 355 -18.23 -11.31 7.68
CA THR A 355 -16.79 -10.96 7.62
C THR A 355 -16.43 -9.69 8.40
N LEU A 356 -17.42 -8.94 8.88
CA LEU A 356 -17.25 -7.72 9.67
C LEU A 356 -17.02 -7.98 11.17
N ARG A 357 -17.31 -9.19 11.65
CA ARG A 357 -17.30 -9.55 13.09
C ARG A 357 -18.18 -8.57 13.91
N GLN A 358 -17.63 -7.80 14.84
CA GLN A 358 -18.41 -6.87 15.67
C GLN A 358 -18.59 -5.48 15.04
N ALA A 359 -17.91 -5.17 13.92
CA ALA A 359 -18.12 -3.91 13.23
C ALA A 359 -19.51 -3.91 12.58
N LYS A 360 -20.35 -2.91 12.92
CA LYS A 360 -21.70 -2.81 12.35
C LYS A 360 -21.72 -2.29 10.92
N SER A 361 -20.78 -1.41 10.57
CA SER A 361 -20.68 -0.75 9.26
C SER A 361 -22.03 -0.24 8.72
N THR A 362 -22.76 0.51 9.56
CA THR A 362 -24.14 0.93 9.27
C THR A 362 -24.31 2.44 9.42
N ASP A 363 -24.73 3.10 8.34
CA ASP A 363 -25.06 4.53 8.39
C ASP A 363 -26.57 4.71 8.39
N THR A 364 -27.06 5.66 9.18
CA THR A 364 -28.49 5.99 9.31
C THR A 364 -28.73 7.46 9.01
N TYR A 365 -29.64 7.73 8.07
CA TYR A 365 -30.02 9.08 7.67
C TYR A 365 -31.49 9.34 8.03
N ILE A 366 -31.78 10.43 8.75
CA ILE A 366 -33.13 10.84 9.12
C ILE A 366 -33.50 12.07 8.28
N CYS A 367 -34.47 11.89 7.39
CA CYS A 367 -34.83 12.89 6.38
C CYS A 367 -35.67 14.03 6.99
N ASP A 368 -35.56 15.24 6.45
CA ASP A 368 -36.35 16.40 6.88
C ASP A 368 -37.64 16.62 6.07
N GLY A 369 -37.84 15.88 4.98
CA GLY A 369 -38.98 16.04 4.08
C GLY A 369 -38.64 16.70 2.73
N SER A 370 -37.39 17.16 2.56
CA SER A 370 -36.88 17.69 1.30
C SER A 370 -36.01 16.67 0.55
N ARG A 371 -35.59 16.99 -0.68
CA ARG A 371 -34.55 16.23 -1.39
C ARG A 371 -33.18 16.56 -0.78
N GLN A 372 -32.48 15.57 -0.28
CA GLN A 372 -31.24 15.73 0.48
C GLN A 372 -30.14 14.81 -0.06
N THR A 373 -28.91 15.29 0.03
CA THR A 373 -27.70 14.48 -0.20
C THR A 373 -27.00 14.26 1.13
N PHE A 374 -26.83 13.01 1.52
CA PHE A 374 -26.16 12.59 2.74
C PHE A 374 -24.77 12.02 2.42
N LEU A 375 -23.77 12.47 3.17
CA LEU A 375 -22.43 11.89 3.21
C LEU A 375 -22.03 11.72 4.68
N PRO A 376 -21.48 10.57 5.08
CA PRO A 376 -20.84 10.46 6.38
C PRO A 376 -19.62 11.39 6.50
N HIS A 377 -19.32 11.82 7.73
CA HIS A 377 -18.21 12.74 8.02
C HIS A 377 -17.00 12.02 8.61
N PHE A 378 -17.19 11.13 9.58
CA PHE A 378 -16.09 10.57 10.38
C PHE A 378 -16.11 9.03 10.49
N THR A 379 -16.69 8.36 9.50
CA THR A 379 -16.68 6.89 9.38
C THR A 379 -16.36 6.46 7.94
N PHE A 380 -15.81 5.26 7.80
CA PHE A 380 -15.58 4.60 6.52
C PHE A 380 -15.80 3.10 6.67
N HIS A 381 -15.99 2.41 5.55
CA HIS A 381 -16.36 1.00 5.48
C HIS A 381 -15.61 0.33 4.33
N GLY A 382 -15.29 -0.96 4.46
CA GLY A 382 -14.87 -1.80 3.34
C GLY A 382 -16.06 -2.55 2.76
N PHE A 383 -16.38 -2.35 1.47
CA PHE A 383 -17.57 -2.92 0.86
C PHE A 383 -17.50 -2.97 -0.68
N ARG A 384 -18.24 -3.94 -1.24
CA ARG A 384 -18.71 -3.93 -2.63
C ARG A 384 -20.22 -3.76 -2.73
N TYR A 385 -20.93 -4.23 -1.71
CA TYR A 385 -22.38 -4.29 -1.66
C TYR A 385 -22.92 -3.42 -0.52
N ILE A 386 -24.08 -2.81 -0.74
CA ILE A 386 -24.87 -2.23 0.35
C ILE A 386 -26.28 -2.82 0.39
N CYS A 387 -26.81 -3.04 1.59
CA CYS A 387 -28.22 -3.31 1.80
C CYS A 387 -28.91 -2.01 2.25
N VAL A 388 -30.02 -1.67 1.60
CA VAL A 388 -30.76 -0.43 1.85
C VAL A 388 -32.12 -0.72 2.46
N GLU A 389 -32.36 -0.18 3.66
CA GLU A 389 -33.62 -0.27 4.37
C GLU A 389 -34.28 1.10 4.52
N GLY A 390 -35.59 1.10 4.76
CA GLY A 390 -36.35 2.34 4.97
C GLY A 390 -36.80 3.05 3.70
N LEU A 391 -36.49 2.53 2.51
CA LEU A 391 -37.00 3.02 1.22
C LEU A 391 -37.94 2.00 0.55
N GLU A 392 -39.09 2.47 0.06
CA GLU A 392 -40.02 1.64 -0.72
C GLU A 392 -39.44 1.30 -2.10
N LYS A 393 -38.91 2.30 -2.80
CA LYS A 393 -38.21 2.16 -4.09
C LYS A 393 -36.75 2.57 -3.91
N VAL A 394 -35.83 1.71 -4.35
CA VAL A 394 -34.40 2.00 -4.41
C VAL A 394 -34.02 2.16 -5.88
N ASP A 395 -33.43 3.29 -6.22
CA ASP A 395 -32.87 3.56 -7.54
C ASP A 395 -31.34 3.59 -7.42
N PRO A 396 -30.58 2.73 -8.13
CA PRO A 396 -29.12 2.77 -8.11
C PRO A 396 -28.52 4.16 -8.39
N ALA A 397 -29.20 5.00 -9.18
CA ALA A 397 -28.72 6.35 -9.50
C ALA A 397 -28.64 7.29 -8.28
N ASP A 398 -29.35 6.97 -7.20
CA ASP A 398 -29.35 7.77 -5.96
C ASP A 398 -28.16 7.43 -5.04
N PHE A 399 -27.32 6.45 -5.40
CA PHE A 399 -26.24 5.94 -4.55
C PHE A 399 -24.90 5.97 -5.29
N THR A 400 -23.92 6.66 -4.71
CA THR A 400 -22.56 6.73 -5.25
C THR A 400 -21.54 6.37 -4.18
N ALA A 401 -20.78 5.30 -4.38
CA ALA A 401 -19.66 4.96 -3.52
C ALA A 401 -18.52 5.97 -3.70
N CYS A 402 -18.06 6.54 -2.61
CA CYS A 402 -16.96 7.49 -2.52
C CYS A 402 -15.75 6.77 -1.93
N THR A 403 -14.82 6.34 -2.80
CA THR A 403 -13.59 5.66 -2.39
C THR A 403 -12.66 6.65 -1.69
N LEU A 404 -12.17 6.27 -0.51
CA LEU A 404 -11.28 7.06 0.33
C LEU A 404 -9.92 6.39 0.46
N HIS A 405 -8.84 7.15 0.27
CA HIS A 405 -7.48 6.77 0.66
C HIS A 405 -6.59 8.00 0.75
N THR A 406 -5.40 7.85 1.35
CA THR A 406 -4.32 8.86 1.27
C THR A 406 -4.02 9.12 -0.20
N ASP A 407 -4.08 10.38 -0.64
CA ASP A 407 -4.05 10.80 -2.05
C ASP A 407 -2.64 10.69 -2.69
N MET A 408 -2.01 9.52 -2.52
CA MET A 408 -0.73 9.19 -3.16
C MET A 408 -0.91 9.12 -4.66
N ARG A 409 0.07 9.69 -5.37
CA ARG A 409 0.11 9.67 -6.82
C ARG A 409 0.40 8.27 -7.34
N GLN A 410 -0.37 7.80 -8.32
CA GLN A 410 -0.04 6.57 -9.04
C GLN A 410 1.26 6.75 -9.85
N THR A 411 2.18 5.81 -9.71
CA THR A 411 3.50 5.81 -10.36
C THR A 411 3.68 4.62 -11.30
N GLY A 412 2.93 3.54 -11.10
CA GLY A 412 3.05 2.31 -11.89
C GLY A 412 1.86 2.05 -12.81
N SER A 413 2.14 1.52 -13.99
CA SER A 413 1.16 0.88 -14.88
C SER A 413 1.68 -0.48 -15.32
N PHE A 414 0.80 -1.47 -15.41
CA PHE A 414 1.13 -2.80 -15.91
C PHE A 414 -0.07 -3.36 -16.67
N SER A 415 0.20 -3.93 -17.84
CA SER A 415 -0.76 -4.71 -18.62
C SER A 415 -0.05 -5.81 -19.37
N CYS A 416 -0.75 -6.90 -19.67
CA CYS A 416 -0.23 -8.02 -20.45
C CYS A 416 -1.33 -8.66 -21.29
N SER A 417 -0.96 -9.67 -22.09
CA SER A 417 -1.91 -10.40 -22.95
C SER A 417 -2.90 -11.27 -22.17
N ASN A 418 -2.67 -11.55 -20.88
CA ASN A 418 -3.55 -12.38 -20.07
C ASN A 418 -4.52 -11.52 -19.25
N ALA A 419 -5.82 -11.59 -19.57
CA ALA A 419 -6.85 -10.77 -18.93
C ALA A 419 -7.00 -11.04 -17.42
N MET A 420 -6.79 -12.27 -16.95
CA MET A 420 -6.86 -12.59 -15.52
C MET A 420 -5.68 -12.00 -14.75
N VAL A 421 -4.49 -11.93 -15.36
CA VAL A 421 -3.34 -11.25 -14.77
C VAL A 421 -3.56 -9.73 -14.73
N ASN A 422 -4.19 -9.15 -15.75
CA ASN A 422 -4.59 -7.74 -15.71
C ASN A 422 -5.61 -7.47 -14.59
N GLN A 423 -6.57 -8.37 -14.41
CA GLN A 423 -7.52 -8.30 -13.30
C GLN A 423 -6.82 -8.48 -11.94
N LEU A 424 -5.81 -9.35 -11.84
CA LEU A 424 -4.99 -9.50 -10.64
C LEU A 424 -4.27 -8.18 -10.31
N GLN A 425 -3.61 -7.53 -11.28
CA GLN A 425 -2.97 -6.24 -11.06
C GLN A 425 -3.97 -5.17 -10.61
N HIS A 426 -5.16 -5.13 -11.22
CA HIS A 426 -6.25 -4.27 -10.78
C HIS A 426 -6.63 -4.55 -9.31
N ASN A 427 -6.77 -5.82 -8.95
CA ASN A 427 -7.08 -6.24 -7.57
C ASN A 427 -6.00 -5.81 -6.57
N ILE A 428 -4.72 -5.92 -6.95
CA ILE A 428 -3.57 -5.47 -6.14
C ILE A 428 -3.68 -3.96 -5.88
N GLN A 429 -3.91 -3.16 -6.93
CA GLN A 429 -4.03 -1.70 -6.80
C GLN A 429 -5.23 -1.28 -5.95
N TRP A 430 -6.37 -1.99 -6.07
CA TRP A 430 -7.55 -1.72 -5.24
C TRP A 430 -7.39 -2.18 -3.80
N GLY A 431 -6.67 -3.29 -3.56
CA GLY A 431 -6.30 -3.74 -2.22
C GLY A 431 -5.42 -2.72 -1.50
N GLN A 432 -4.42 -2.16 -2.20
CA GLN A 432 -3.59 -1.07 -1.69
C GLN A 432 -4.41 0.18 -1.40
N ARG A 433 -5.20 0.66 -2.38
CA ARG A 433 -6.05 1.85 -2.20
C ARG A 433 -6.93 1.72 -0.97
N SER A 434 -7.57 0.58 -0.79
CA SER A 434 -8.50 0.38 0.32
C SER A 434 -7.83 0.42 1.70
N ASN A 435 -6.54 0.10 1.77
CA ASN A 435 -5.82 -0.07 3.03
C ASN A 435 -4.79 1.01 3.34
N PHE A 436 -4.59 1.98 2.45
CA PHE A 436 -3.68 3.10 2.69
C PHE A 436 -4.50 4.34 3.03
N LEU A 437 -5.15 4.30 4.20
CA LEU A 437 -5.97 5.38 4.74
C LEU A 437 -5.26 5.93 5.99
N ASP A 438 -4.36 6.89 5.78
CA ASP A 438 -3.44 7.50 6.76
C ASP A 438 -2.40 6.56 7.40
N VAL A 439 -2.72 5.27 7.54
CA VAL A 439 -1.85 4.17 7.98
C VAL A 439 -2.06 2.96 7.06
N PRO A 440 -1.08 2.05 6.88
CA PRO A 440 -1.22 0.83 6.09
C PRO A 440 -2.01 -0.20 6.89
N THR A 441 -3.34 -0.07 6.93
CA THR A 441 -4.22 -0.98 7.67
C THR A 441 -4.11 -2.40 7.15
N ASP A 442 -4.46 -3.44 7.89
CA ASP A 442 -4.52 -4.81 7.38
C ASP A 442 -5.71 -5.02 6.43
N CYS A 443 -6.90 -4.62 6.88
CA CYS A 443 -8.13 -4.68 6.11
C CYS A 443 -9.01 -3.46 6.41
N PRO A 444 -9.93 -3.05 5.52
CA PRO A 444 -10.71 -1.82 5.70
C PRO A 444 -12.11 -2.01 6.29
N GLN A 445 -12.59 -3.25 6.47
CA GLN A 445 -14.01 -3.54 6.73
C GLN A 445 -14.33 -3.89 8.19
N ARG A 446 -13.58 -4.82 8.80
CA ARG A 446 -13.94 -5.42 10.09
C ARG A 446 -13.45 -4.57 11.28
N ASP A 447 -13.70 -5.05 12.47
CA ASP A 447 -13.25 -4.49 13.75
C ASP A 447 -11.73 -4.67 14.00
N GLU A 448 -10.91 -4.21 13.05
CA GLU A 448 -9.44 -4.32 13.09
C GLU A 448 -8.78 -3.11 12.43
N ARG A 449 -8.59 -3.07 11.11
CA ARG A 449 -8.09 -1.87 10.40
C ARG A 449 -6.84 -1.27 11.07
N LEU A 450 -5.94 -2.12 11.54
CA LEU A 450 -4.75 -1.73 12.30
C LEU A 450 -3.54 -1.71 11.37
N GLY A 451 -2.57 -0.84 11.65
CA GLY A 451 -1.33 -0.77 10.88
C GLY A 451 -0.41 -1.97 11.17
N TRP A 452 -0.81 -3.16 10.74
CA TRP A 452 -0.06 -4.40 10.95
C TRP A 452 1.28 -4.37 10.21
N MET A 453 2.35 -4.54 10.97
CA MET A 453 3.70 -4.32 10.45
C MET A 453 4.14 -5.40 9.45
N GLY A 454 3.73 -6.65 9.67
CA GLY A 454 4.05 -7.77 8.79
C GLY A 454 3.45 -7.59 7.39
N ASP A 455 2.16 -7.25 7.34
CA ASP A 455 1.44 -6.93 6.11
C ASP A 455 2.11 -5.81 5.33
N ALA A 456 2.39 -4.69 6.01
CA ALA A 456 3.03 -3.54 5.40
C ALA A 456 4.40 -3.88 4.81
N GLN A 457 5.24 -4.65 5.52
CA GLN A 457 6.60 -4.93 5.05
C GLN A 457 6.64 -5.90 3.87
N VAL A 458 5.79 -6.93 3.86
CA VAL A 458 5.75 -7.88 2.72
C VAL A 458 5.22 -7.24 1.44
N PHE A 459 4.45 -6.15 1.55
CA PHE A 459 3.84 -5.48 0.41
C PHE A 459 4.52 -4.17 0.01
N CYS A 460 5.38 -3.57 0.85
CA CYS A 460 5.93 -2.23 0.64
C CYS A 460 6.63 -2.04 -0.71
N ARG A 461 7.27 -3.09 -1.25
CA ARG A 461 7.91 -3.07 -2.56
C ARG A 461 6.89 -2.89 -3.69
N THR A 462 5.87 -3.74 -3.73
CA THR A 462 4.75 -3.62 -4.67
C THR A 462 4.01 -2.29 -4.53
N ALA A 463 3.76 -1.86 -3.28
CA ALA A 463 3.11 -0.59 -3.00
C ALA A 463 3.86 0.59 -3.65
N SER A 464 5.19 0.56 -3.59
CA SER A 464 6.07 1.62 -4.09
C SER A 464 6.23 1.61 -5.62
N TYR A 465 5.93 0.49 -6.29
CA TYR A 465 5.76 0.47 -7.75
C TYR A 465 4.43 1.08 -8.17
N ASN A 466 3.34 0.75 -7.46
CA ASN A 466 2.00 1.20 -7.81
C ASN A 466 1.81 2.72 -7.56
N MET A 467 2.30 3.22 -6.43
CA MET A 467 2.10 4.60 -5.98
C MET A 467 3.36 5.21 -5.36
N GLU A 468 3.41 6.54 -5.28
CA GLU A 468 4.46 7.30 -4.60
C GLU A 468 4.27 7.20 -3.08
N THR A 469 4.87 6.18 -2.47
CA THR A 469 4.69 5.85 -1.04
C THR A 469 5.68 6.53 -0.10
N ALA A 470 6.57 7.39 -0.61
CA ALA A 470 7.68 7.97 0.15
C ALA A 470 7.20 8.73 1.40
N LEU A 471 6.26 9.66 1.25
CA LEU A 471 5.74 10.44 2.38
C LEU A 471 4.86 9.60 3.30
N PHE A 472 4.01 8.74 2.74
CA PHE A 472 3.16 7.83 3.50
C PHE A 472 3.96 6.94 4.46
N PHE A 473 5.00 6.26 3.96
CA PHE A 473 5.85 5.45 4.81
C PHE A 473 6.75 6.29 5.72
N THR A 474 7.21 7.48 5.31
CA THR A 474 7.98 8.36 6.20
C THR A 474 7.16 8.72 7.44
N LYS A 475 5.91 9.16 7.26
CA LYS A 475 4.98 9.46 8.36
C LYS A 475 4.77 8.27 9.27
N TRP A 476 4.46 7.10 8.70
CA TRP A 476 4.16 5.89 9.48
C TRP A 476 5.40 5.33 10.19
N LEU A 477 6.59 5.45 9.59
CA LEU A 477 7.85 5.06 10.23
C LEU A 477 8.21 5.98 11.40
N HIS A 478 7.84 7.27 11.35
CA HIS A 478 7.98 8.12 12.52
C HIS A 478 7.01 7.72 13.66
N ASP A 479 5.82 7.20 13.33
CA ASP A 479 4.91 6.63 14.33
C ASP A 479 5.53 5.37 14.97
N LEU A 480 6.05 4.46 14.14
CA LEU A 480 6.75 3.25 14.57
C LEU A 480 7.90 3.59 15.53
N LYS A 481 8.79 4.49 15.11
CA LYS A 481 9.93 4.93 15.91
C LYS A 481 9.50 5.51 17.26
N SER A 482 8.37 6.21 17.29
CA SER A 482 7.84 6.78 18.53
C SER A 482 7.36 5.70 19.50
N GLU A 483 6.94 4.53 19.01
CA GLU A 483 6.35 3.45 19.82
C GLU A 483 7.35 2.37 20.21
N GLN A 484 8.40 2.18 19.44
CA GLN A 484 9.46 1.21 19.73
C GLN A 484 10.09 1.48 21.10
N THR A 485 10.27 0.41 21.89
CA THR A 485 10.94 0.49 23.19
C THR A 485 12.09 -0.52 23.28
N ALA A 486 13.07 -0.27 24.14
CA ALA A 486 14.15 -1.23 24.40
C ALA A 486 13.66 -2.51 25.12
N GLN A 487 12.53 -2.43 25.84
CA GLN A 487 11.99 -3.56 26.60
C GLN A 487 11.18 -4.52 25.73
N PHE A 488 10.42 -4.00 24.77
CA PHE A 488 9.49 -4.80 23.97
C PHE A 488 9.83 -4.83 22.46
N GLY A 489 10.76 -3.99 22.02
CA GLY A 489 11.06 -3.80 20.59
C GLY A 489 9.95 -3.02 19.86
N PRO A 490 9.92 -3.07 18.52
CA PRO A 490 8.79 -2.59 17.73
C PRO A 490 7.54 -3.45 17.98
N PRO A 491 6.34 -2.84 18.15
CA PRO A 491 5.10 -3.56 18.37
C PRO A 491 4.68 -4.39 17.13
N HIS A 492 3.52 -5.06 17.18
CA HIS A 492 3.01 -5.80 16.01
C HIS A 492 2.13 -4.93 15.10
N VAL A 493 1.53 -3.88 15.65
CA VAL A 493 0.72 -2.87 14.94
C VAL A 493 1.18 -1.47 15.32
N VAL A 494 1.12 -0.54 14.37
CA VAL A 494 1.46 0.88 14.57
C VAL A 494 0.37 1.76 13.93
N PRO A 495 -0.28 2.67 14.66
CA PRO A 495 -0.16 2.91 16.11
C PRO A 495 -0.63 1.73 16.99
N ASN A 496 0.05 1.51 18.12
CA ASN A 496 -0.18 0.38 19.01
C ASN A 496 -1.31 0.63 20.01
N ILE A 497 -2.38 -0.15 19.86
CA ILE A 497 -3.52 -0.20 20.79
C ILE A 497 -3.69 -1.57 21.47
N LEU A 498 -2.77 -2.52 21.23
CA LEU A 498 -2.88 -3.91 21.65
C LEU A 498 -2.05 -4.25 22.90
N ALA A 499 -1.77 -3.23 23.72
CA ALA A 499 -0.85 -3.27 24.87
C ALA A 499 0.60 -3.61 24.47
N ASP A 500 1.48 -3.75 25.48
CA ASP A 500 2.88 -4.07 25.27
C ASP A 500 3.03 -5.53 24.82
N GLN A 501 3.72 -5.74 23.69
CA GLN A 501 3.95 -7.03 23.05
C GLN A 501 5.42 -7.15 22.67
N GLU A 502 6.04 -8.29 22.96
CA GLU A 502 7.40 -8.58 22.49
C GLU A 502 7.45 -8.61 20.97
N ALA A 503 8.48 -8.04 20.36
CA ALA A 503 8.66 -8.03 18.91
C ALA A 503 8.62 -9.44 18.30
N ALA A 504 8.09 -9.54 17.08
CA ALA A 504 7.95 -10.80 16.35
C ALA A 504 8.61 -10.67 14.96
N ALA A 505 9.29 -11.73 14.53
CA ALA A 505 9.93 -11.80 13.23
C ALA A 505 8.92 -11.70 12.10
N ALA A 506 9.35 -11.16 10.96
CA ALA A 506 8.57 -10.72 9.80
C ALA A 506 7.58 -9.58 10.08
N TRP A 507 7.12 -9.36 11.31
CA TRP A 507 6.28 -8.21 11.67
C TRP A 507 7.14 -7.00 12.04
N SER A 508 7.90 -7.12 13.13
CA SER A 508 8.72 -6.03 13.65
C SER A 508 9.88 -5.67 12.71
N ASP A 509 10.27 -6.57 11.80
CA ASP A 509 11.24 -6.32 10.72
C ASP A 509 10.83 -5.20 9.76
N ALA A 510 9.56 -4.78 9.75
CA ALA A 510 9.14 -3.58 9.03
C ALA A 510 9.97 -2.34 9.43
N ALA A 511 10.51 -2.31 10.65
CA ALA A 511 11.40 -1.26 11.16
C ALA A 511 12.70 -1.13 10.33
N THR A 512 13.16 -2.19 9.67
CA THR A 512 14.37 -2.18 8.82
C THR A 512 14.00 -2.26 7.33
N VAL A 513 13.04 -3.10 6.96
CA VAL A 513 12.71 -3.42 5.56
C VAL A 513 12.06 -2.26 4.82
N ILE A 514 11.12 -1.55 5.44
CA ILE A 514 10.41 -0.43 4.81
C ILE A 514 11.34 0.77 4.57
N PRO A 515 12.13 1.29 5.53
CA PRO A 515 13.03 2.40 5.26
C PRO A 515 14.07 2.04 4.19
N TRP A 516 14.56 0.79 4.19
CA TRP A 516 15.45 0.30 3.13
C TRP A 516 14.77 0.27 1.75
N THR A 517 13.52 -0.19 1.68
CA THR A 517 12.74 -0.21 0.43
C THR A 517 12.48 1.20 -0.11
N VAL A 518 12.09 2.14 0.75
CA VAL A 518 11.90 3.55 0.37
C VAL A 518 13.21 4.14 -0.18
N TYR A 519 14.34 3.88 0.47
CA TYR A 519 15.65 4.28 -0.06
C TYR A 519 15.94 3.66 -1.44
N GLN A 520 15.72 2.36 -1.61
CA GLN A 520 15.98 1.68 -2.88
C GLN A 520 15.13 2.23 -4.03
N VAL A 521 13.84 2.50 -3.79
CA VAL A 521 12.90 2.94 -4.83
C VAL A 521 13.04 4.43 -5.13
N PHE A 522 13.16 5.28 -4.10
CA PHE A 522 13.13 6.74 -4.26
C PHE A 522 14.50 7.42 -4.14
N GLY A 523 15.53 6.69 -3.71
CA GLY A 523 16.88 7.24 -3.49
C GLY A 523 16.98 8.11 -2.22
N ASP A 524 15.97 8.06 -1.34
CA ASP A 524 15.89 8.91 -0.16
C ASP A 524 16.84 8.44 0.93
N LYS A 525 17.94 9.17 1.15
CA LYS A 525 18.87 8.88 2.25
C LYS A 525 18.38 9.41 3.60
N ARG A 526 17.48 10.39 3.61
CA ARG A 526 17.00 11.02 4.85
C ARG A 526 16.11 10.05 5.62
N VAL A 527 15.26 9.26 4.95
CA VAL A 527 14.46 8.23 5.63
C VAL A 527 15.33 7.22 6.38
N LEU A 528 16.50 6.84 5.82
CA LEU A 528 17.46 5.99 6.53
C LEU A 528 18.05 6.71 7.73
N ALA A 529 18.46 7.97 7.58
CA ALA A 529 19.03 8.76 8.68
C ALA A 529 18.02 8.95 9.83
N ASP A 530 16.77 9.25 9.50
CA ASP A 530 15.70 9.49 10.46
C ASP A 530 15.33 8.20 11.21
N GLN A 531 15.43 7.03 10.55
CA GLN A 531 15.06 5.73 11.11
C GLN A 531 16.23 4.91 11.66
N TYR A 532 17.48 5.33 11.44
CA TYR A 532 18.66 4.52 11.72
C TYR A 532 18.69 4.00 13.18
N GLU A 533 18.39 4.87 14.16
CA GLU A 533 18.34 4.46 15.57
C GLU A 533 17.21 3.44 15.86
N SER A 534 16.09 3.52 15.16
CA SER A 534 15.00 2.55 15.27
C SER A 534 15.42 1.20 14.70
N MET A 535 16.03 1.22 13.50
CA MET A 535 16.56 0.04 12.81
C MET A 535 17.61 -0.67 13.68
N LYS A 536 18.57 0.10 14.18
CA LYS A 536 19.64 -0.34 15.08
C LYS A 536 19.07 -0.94 16.36
N GLY A 537 18.19 -0.19 17.05
CA GLY A 537 17.57 -0.62 18.29
C GLY A 537 16.75 -1.90 18.17
N TYR A 538 16.20 -2.20 16.98
CA TYR A 538 15.48 -3.45 16.75
C TYR A 538 16.44 -4.65 16.63
N VAL A 539 17.52 -4.53 15.86
CA VAL A 539 18.52 -5.59 15.73
C VAL A 539 19.21 -5.85 17.08
N ASP A 540 19.49 -4.80 17.84
CA ASP A 540 20.05 -4.90 19.18
C ASP A 540 19.07 -5.56 20.16
N TYR A 541 17.77 -5.26 20.06
CA TYR A 541 16.72 -5.94 20.82
C TYR A 541 16.73 -7.44 20.53
N ILE A 542 16.75 -7.87 19.27
CA ILE A 542 16.81 -9.30 18.91
C ILE A 542 18.07 -9.93 19.52
N THR A 543 19.22 -9.26 19.36
CA THR A 543 20.51 -9.73 19.88
C THR A 543 20.46 -9.98 21.39
N ALA A 544 19.82 -9.08 22.13
CA ALA A 544 19.66 -9.18 23.59
C ALA A 544 18.70 -10.31 24.03
N HIS A 545 17.81 -10.75 23.14
CA HIS A 545 16.82 -11.81 23.41
C HIS A 545 17.19 -13.17 22.80
N CYS A 546 18.38 -13.26 22.19
CA CYS A 546 18.92 -14.52 21.70
C CYS A 546 19.19 -15.51 22.85
N SER A 547 19.00 -16.79 22.57
CA SER A 547 19.38 -17.89 23.47
C SER A 547 20.91 -17.97 23.62
N GLU A 548 21.41 -18.81 24.53
CA GLU A 548 22.86 -18.97 24.78
C GLU A 548 23.67 -19.34 23.52
N ASN A 549 23.04 -20.00 22.54
CA ASN A 549 23.64 -20.34 21.24
C ASN A 549 23.77 -19.13 20.29
N GLY A 550 23.23 -17.96 20.64
CA GLY A 550 23.27 -16.74 19.83
C GLY A 550 22.21 -16.65 18.74
N LEU A 551 21.19 -17.52 18.77
CA LEU A 551 20.03 -17.49 17.87
C LEU A 551 18.78 -17.00 18.60
N TRP A 552 17.89 -16.33 17.88
CA TRP A 552 16.60 -15.89 18.38
C TRP A 552 15.61 -17.07 18.39
N GLN A 553 15.51 -17.73 19.54
CA GLN A 553 14.71 -18.95 19.74
C GLN A 553 13.75 -18.81 20.95
N THR A 554 13.35 -17.57 21.24
CA THR A 554 12.55 -17.16 22.38
C THR A 554 11.37 -16.30 21.93
N GLY A 555 10.45 -16.02 22.85
CA GLY A 555 9.30 -15.15 22.60
C GLY A 555 8.24 -15.75 21.68
N PHE A 556 7.20 -14.96 21.43
CA PHE A 556 6.13 -15.31 20.50
C PHE A 556 6.56 -15.04 19.05
N GLN A 557 6.13 -15.91 18.12
CA GLN A 557 6.40 -15.78 16.68
C GLN A 557 5.18 -16.28 15.91
N TYR A 558 4.74 -15.51 14.91
CA TYR A 558 3.63 -15.89 14.02
C TYR A 558 4.01 -16.99 13.02
N GLY A 559 5.30 -17.12 12.70
CA GLY A 559 5.79 -18.02 11.66
C GLY A 559 5.29 -17.62 10.26
N ASP A 560 5.16 -18.60 9.38
CA ASP A 560 4.58 -18.37 8.04
C ASP A 560 3.05 -18.40 8.14
N TRP A 561 2.48 -17.24 8.51
CA TRP A 561 1.05 -17.08 8.78
C TRP A 561 0.19 -17.41 7.55
N LEU A 562 -0.87 -18.19 7.77
CA LEU A 562 -1.83 -18.64 6.75
C LEU A 562 -1.22 -19.48 5.62
N ALA A 563 -0.07 -20.10 5.86
CA ALA A 563 0.47 -21.13 4.97
C ALA A 563 -0.42 -22.39 4.94
N LEU A 564 -0.33 -23.14 3.84
CA LEU A 564 -1.16 -24.31 3.55
C LEU A 564 -0.37 -25.63 3.66
N ASP A 565 0.84 -25.58 4.21
CA ASP A 565 1.79 -26.68 4.30
C ASP A 565 1.64 -27.54 5.58
N LYS A 566 0.58 -27.30 6.36
CA LYS A 566 0.22 -28.03 7.58
C LYS A 566 -1.18 -28.63 7.42
N GLU A 567 -1.40 -29.81 7.99
CA GLU A 567 -2.75 -30.40 8.08
C GLU A 567 -3.72 -29.43 8.79
N GLU A 568 -4.99 -29.45 8.39
CA GLU A 568 -6.02 -28.56 8.93
C GLU A 568 -6.00 -28.57 10.47
N SER A 569 -5.63 -27.43 11.03
CA SER A 569 -5.54 -27.23 12.47
C SER A 569 -6.07 -25.85 12.83
N ALA A 570 -6.50 -25.64 14.07
CA ALA A 570 -6.88 -24.31 14.54
C ALA A 570 -5.68 -23.33 14.59
N ASP A 571 -4.45 -23.86 14.52
CA ASP A 571 -3.22 -23.09 14.47
C ASP A 571 -2.96 -22.61 13.04
N ARG A 572 -2.89 -21.29 12.89
CA ARG A 572 -2.71 -20.58 11.62
C ARG A 572 -1.23 -20.42 11.23
N THR A 573 -0.34 -20.96 12.06
CA THR A 573 1.10 -21.04 11.82
C THR A 573 1.40 -22.16 10.83
N GLY A 574 2.12 -21.84 9.75
CA GLY A 574 2.62 -22.83 8.78
C GLY A 574 3.56 -23.88 9.38
N ALA A 575 3.89 -24.90 8.59
CA ALA A 575 4.77 -26.00 8.99
C ALA A 575 6.26 -25.63 9.03
N THR A 576 6.63 -24.45 8.50
CA THR A 576 8.00 -23.94 8.61
C THR A 576 8.33 -23.61 10.06
N ASP A 577 9.46 -24.09 10.58
CA ASP A 577 9.88 -23.80 11.96
C ASP A 577 9.92 -22.28 12.20
N LYS A 578 9.15 -21.82 13.19
CA LYS A 578 8.99 -20.38 13.46
C LYS A 578 10.30 -19.70 13.86
N TYR A 579 11.25 -20.43 14.45
CA TYR A 579 12.56 -19.88 14.80
C TYR A 579 13.54 -19.92 13.63
N LEU A 580 13.38 -20.83 12.67
CA LEU A 580 14.03 -20.71 11.37
C LEU A 580 13.60 -19.40 10.70
N VAL A 581 12.30 -19.10 10.66
CA VAL A 581 11.80 -17.80 10.15
C VAL A 581 12.42 -16.64 10.94
N ALA A 582 12.40 -16.71 12.27
CA ALA A 582 12.95 -15.65 13.12
C ALA A 582 14.43 -15.37 12.88
N ASN A 583 15.25 -16.41 12.76
CA ASN A 583 16.68 -16.25 12.52
C ASN A 583 17.00 -15.85 11.07
N ALA A 584 16.16 -16.22 10.12
CA ALA A 584 16.29 -15.76 8.74
C ALA A 584 16.06 -14.25 8.63
N TYR A 585 15.01 -13.74 9.29
CA TYR A 585 14.73 -12.31 9.35
C TYR A 585 15.73 -11.54 10.21
N TYR A 586 16.22 -12.12 11.31
CA TYR A 586 17.29 -11.51 12.11
C TYR A 586 18.55 -11.26 11.27
N ALA A 587 18.99 -12.24 10.47
CA ALA A 587 20.09 -12.05 9.53
C ALA A 587 19.76 -10.95 8.50
N TYR A 588 18.57 -10.99 7.90
CA TYR A 588 18.15 -10.01 6.90
C TYR A 588 18.14 -8.57 7.44
N SER A 589 17.56 -8.36 8.61
CA SER A 589 17.53 -7.07 9.31
C SER A 589 18.93 -6.59 9.70
N ALA A 590 19.82 -7.48 10.19
CA ALA A 590 21.20 -7.13 10.48
C ALA A 590 21.98 -6.70 9.22
N ASP A 591 21.76 -7.36 8.08
CA ASP A 591 22.34 -6.96 6.80
C ASP A 591 21.79 -5.63 6.29
N ILE A 592 20.51 -5.35 6.50
CA ILE A 592 19.92 -4.04 6.18
C ILE A 592 20.56 -2.94 7.02
N VAL A 593 20.68 -3.11 8.34
CA VAL A 593 21.32 -2.11 9.22
C VAL A 593 22.77 -1.88 8.81
N ARG A 594 23.53 -2.94 8.52
CA ARG A 594 24.88 -2.85 7.97
C ARG A 594 24.93 -1.97 6.71
N ARG A 595 24.06 -2.24 5.73
CA ARG A 595 24.02 -1.47 4.47
C ARG A 595 23.56 -0.03 4.67
N ALA A 596 22.61 0.21 5.57
CA ALA A 596 22.17 1.56 5.91
C ALA A 596 23.31 2.36 6.54
N ALA A 597 24.09 1.75 7.45
CA ALA A 597 25.29 2.35 8.03
C ALA A 597 26.32 2.73 6.95
N GLU A 598 26.56 1.86 5.96
CA GLU A 598 27.44 2.14 4.81
C GLU A 598 26.94 3.34 3.98
N VAL A 599 25.63 3.40 3.70
CA VAL A 599 25.03 4.51 2.94
C VAL A 599 25.14 5.86 3.66
N LEU A 600 25.03 5.85 4.99
CA LEU A 600 25.10 7.03 5.85
C LEU A 600 26.53 7.41 6.26
N GLY A 601 27.52 6.55 6.03
CA GLY A 601 28.91 6.77 6.41
C GLY A 601 29.24 6.45 7.88
N TYR A 602 28.43 5.61 8.53
CA TYR A 602 28.66 5.14 9.90
C TYR A 602 29.59 3.92 9.89
N GLU A 603 30.88 4.14 9.66
CA GLU A 603 31.86 3.08 9.38
C GLU A 603 32.02 2.04 10.49
N GLU A 604 31.95 2.43 11.76
CA GLU A 604 32.13 1.50 12.88
C GLU A 604 30.91 0.58 13.04
N ASP A 605 29.70 1.14 12.99
CA ASP A 605 28.47 0.35 12.99
C ASP A 605 28.41 -0.60 11.78
N ALA A 606 28.81 -0.14 10.59
CA ALA A 606 28.87 -1.00 9.40
C ALA A 606 29.78 -2.23 9.63
N LYS A 607 30.94 -2.07 10.28
CA LYS A 607 31.83 -3.19 10.62
C LYS A 607 31.21 -4.11 11.68
N GLU A 608 30.58 -3.53 12.71
CA GLU A 608 29.93 -4.28 13.79
C GLU A 608 28.79 -5.16 13.25
N TYR A 609 27.85 -4.58 12.51
CA TYR A 609 26.72 -5.32 11.94
C TYR A 609 27.14 -6.27 10.83
N ALA A 610 28.25 -6.01 10.11
CA ALA A 610 28.85 -7.00 9.22
C ALA A 610 29.36 -8.24 9.97
N ALA A 611 30.03 -8.04 11.11
CA ALA A 611 30.50 -9.15 11.95
C ALA A 611 29.33 -9.92 12.57
N LEU A 612 28.28 -9.21 13.01
CA LEU A 612 27.05 -9.81 13.53
C LEU A 612 26.34 -10.64 12.45
N HIS A 613 26.11 -10.07 11.28
CA HIS A 613 25.47 -10.77 10.16
C HIS A 613 26.19 -12.09 9.81
N HIS A 614 27.52 -12.03 9.63
CA HIS A 614 28.33 -13.23 9.35
C HIS A 614 28.29 -14.27 10.47
N LYS A 615 28.15 -13.83 11.72
CA LYS A 615 27.96 -14.74 12.86
C LYS A 615 26.60 -15.43 12.77
N ILE A 616 25.53 -14.68 12.48
CA ILE A 616 24.17 -15.23 12.34
C ILE A 616 24.11 -16.23 11.18
N GLU A 617 24.68 -15.91 10.01
CA GLU A 617 24.72 -16.84 8.86
C GLU A 617 25.36 -18.19 9.23
N LYS A 618 26.48 -18.17 9.96
CA LYS A 618 27.14 -19.39 10.42
C LYS A 618 26.31 -20.19 11.42
N LEU A 619 25.63 -19.52 12.34
CA LEU A 619 24.76 -20.18 13.31
C LEU A 619 23.52 -20.75 12.63
N PHE A 620 22.94 -20.02 11.66
CA PHE A 620 21.82 -20.47 10.85
C PHE A 620 22.17 -21.70 10.03
N ASP A 621 23.30 -21.70 9.32
CA ASP A 621 23.78 -22.86 8.56
C ASP A 621 23.99 -24.07 9.49
N ALA A 622 24.61 -23.87 10.67
CA ALA A 622 24.87 -24.95 11.61
C ALA A 622 23.60 -25.56 12.24
N GLU A 623 22.58 -24.74 12.50
CA GLU A 623 21.33 -25.16 13.14
C GLU A 623 20.34 -25.76 12.13
N TYR A 624 20.14 -25.08 10.99
CA TYR A 624 19.03 -25.36 10.09
C TYR A 624 19.43 -26.09 8.81
N ILE A 625 20.73 -26.18 8.48
CA ILE A 625 21.23 -26.82 7.26
C ILE A 625 22.22 -27.95 7.62
N THR A 626 21.84 -29.18 7.29
CA THR A 626 22.72 -30.34 7.50
C THR A 626 23.98 -30.25 6.63
N ARG A 627 25.03 -31.01 6.98
CA ARG A 627 26.28 -31.08 6.20
C ARG A 627 26.09 -31.49 4.73
N THR A 628 24.97 -32.13 4.39
CA THR A 628 24.63 -32.55 3.02
C THR A 628 23.73 -31.56 2.29
N GLY A 629 23.32 -30.46 2.93
CA GLY A 629 22.45 -29.42 2.37
C GLY A 629 20.94 -29.69 2.50
N ARG A 630 20.51 -30.64 3.34
CA ARG A 630 19.09 -30.77 3.74
C ARG A 630 18.74 -29.74 4.81
N MET A 631 17.51 -29.24 4.78
CA MET A 631 17.00 -28.30 5.78
C MET A 631 16.20 -28.99 6.89
N VAL A 632 16.14 -28.36 8.07
CA VAL A 632 15.25 -28.78 9.16
C VAL A 632 13.77 -28.69 8.73
N SER A 633 13.40 -27.61 8.03
CA SER A 633 12.10 -27.46 7.36
C SER A 633 12.29 -27.36 5.85
N GLU A 634 12.11 -28.47 5.13
CA GLU A 634 12.10 -28.51 3.65
C GLU A 634 10.72 -28.10 3.07
N THR A 635 10.09 -27.10 3.70
CA THR A 635 8.87 -26.43 3.20
C THR A 635 9.23 -25.44 2.09
N GLN A 636 8.23 -24.97 1.33
CA GLN A 636 8.46 -23.94 0.31
C GLN A 636 9.07 -22.68 0.95
N THR A 637 8.48 -22.18 2.03
CA THR A 637 8.96 -20.99 2.75
C THR A 637 10.36 -21.17 3.32
N GLY A 638 10.67 -22.29 3.97
CA GLY A 638 12.01 -22.54 4.51
C GLY A 638 13.08 -22.46 3.43
N CYS A 639 12.86 -23.11 2.28
CA CYS A 639 13.78 -23.07 1.15
C CYS A 639 13.88 -21.67 0.54
N VAL A 640 12.73 -20.98 0.37
CA VAL A 640 12.65 -19.62 -0.18
C VAL A 640 13.45 -18.63 0.66
N LEU A 641 13.26 -18.61 1.98
CA LEU A 641 13.99 -17.69 2.87
C LEU A 641 15.50 -17.96 2.86
N ALA A 642 15.91 -19.23 2.92
CA ALA A 642 17.34 -19.58 2.88
C ALA A 642 18.03 -19.17 1.57
N LEU A 643 17.31 -19.21 0.44
CA LEU A 643 17.82 -18.81 -0.87
C LEU A 643 17.79 -17.29 -1.06
N HIS A 644 16.67 -16.64 -0.74
CA HIS A 644 16.43 -15.21 -0.99
C HIS A 644 17.29 -14.32 -0.09
N PHE A 645 17.36 -14.63 1.21
CA PHE A 645 18.19 -13.88 2.16
C PHE A 645 19.67 -14.32 2.14
N ASN A 646 20.08 -15.14 1.17
CA ASN A 646 21.46 -15.61 0.98
C ASN A 646 22.09 -16.34 2.17
N LEU A 647 21.27 -16.98 3.01
CA LEU A 647 21.72 -17.67 4.23
C LEU A 647 22.38 -19.02 3.96
N ALA A 648 22.00 -19.67 2.85
CA ALA A 648 22.61 -20.94 2.46
C ALA A 648 23.95 -20.72 1.74
N GLN A 649 25.00 -21.39 2.22
CA GLN A 649 26.30 -21.42 1.54
C GLN A 649 26.15 -21.89 0.09
N GLU A 650 26.95 -21.31 -0.81
CA GLU A 650 26.90 -21.55 -2.27
C GLU A 650 26.84 -23.04 -2.64
N LYS A 651 27.61 -23.89 -1.96
CA LYS A 651 27.66 -25.34 -2.20
C LYS A 651 26.33 -26.07 -1.93
N TYR A 652 25.43 -25.51 -1.12
CA TYR A 652 24.13 -26.08 -0.76
C TYR A 652 22.97 -25.50 -1.57
N ARG A 653 23.11 -24.30 -2.14
CA ARG A 653 22.03 -23.58 -2.83
C ARG A 653 21.35 -24.41 -3.92
N LYS A 654 22.13 -25.07 -4.79
CA LYS A 654 21.57 -25.95 -5.85
C LYS A 654 20.72 -27.09 -5.29
N ARG A 655 21.12 -27.68 -4.15
CA ARG A 655 20.34 -28.74 -3.52
C ARG A 655 19.06 -28.20 -2.91
N ILE A 656 19.12 -27.06 -2.22
CA ILE A 656 17.95 -26.42 -1.59
C ILE A 656 16.96 -25.98 -2.68
N ALA A 657 17.43 -25.43 -3.79
CA ALA A 657 16.61 -25.14 -4.96
C ALA A 657 15.93 -26.40 -5.51
N LYS A 658 16.65 -27.54 -5.56
CA LYS A 658 16.04 -28.82 -5.96
C LYS A 658 15.02 -29.35 -4.93
N SER A 659 15.25 -29.14 -3.64
CA SER A 659 14.27 -29.46 -2.59
C SER A 659 13.00 -28.61 -2.74
N LEU A 660 13.13 -27.31 -3.04
CA LEU A 660 12.00 -26.42 -3.32
C LEU A 660 11.21 -26.91 -4.55
N GLU A 661 11.89 -27.17 -5.66
CA GLU A 661 11.28 -27.69 -6.89
C GLU A 661 10.52 -29.01 -6.62
N THR A 662 11.14 -29.92 -5.87
CA THR A 662 10.51 -31.20 -5.48
C THR A 662 9.30 -30.99 -4.60
N ASN A 663 9.36 -30.05 -3.65
CA ASN A 663 8.24 -29.73 -2.78
C ASN A 663 7.06 -29.17 -3.59
N ILE A 664 7.31 -28.22 -4.49
CA ILE A 664 6.30 -27.65 -5.40
C ILE A 664 5.66 -28.74 -6.26
N ALA A 665 6.47 -29.65 -6.83
CA ALA A 665 5.96 -30.76 -7.63
C ALA A 665 5.08 -31.71 -6.80
N ASN A 666 5.46 -32.01 -5.55
CA ASN A 666 4.65 -32.82 -4.64
C ASN A 666 3.31 -32.16 -4.27
N HIS A 667 3.22 -30.83 -4.36
CA HIS A 667 1.99 -30.06 -4.21
C HIS A 667 1.35 -29.73 -5.56
N LYS A 668 1.55 -30.57 -6.59
CA LYS A 668 0.94 -30.43 -7.93
C LYS A 668 1.18 -29.08 -8.60
N ASN A 669 2.35 -28.49 -8.34
CA ASN A 669 2.75 -27.16 -8.79
C ASN A 669 1.89 -26.02 -8.24
N HIS A 670 1.30 -26.21 -7.05
CA HIS A 670 0.68 -25.14 -6.28
C HIS A 670 1.63 -24.58 -5.23
N LEU A 671 1.44 -23.30 -4.92
CA LEU A 671 2.04 -22.69 -3.75
C LEU A 671 1.43 -23.29 -2.47
N SER A 672 2.23 -23.36 -1.41
CA SER A 672 1.75 -23.65 -0.05
C SER A 672 2.22 -22.62 0.97
N THR A 673 2.83 -21.53 0.50
CA THR A 673 3.39 -20.44 1.31
C THR A 673 2.32 -19.55 1.93
N GLY A 674 2.61 -19.04 3.13
CA GLY A 674 1.86 -18.00 3.80
C GLY A 674 2.42 -16.61 3.53
N PHE A 675 2.20 -15.67 4.45
CA PHE A 675 2.60 -14.26 4.30
C PHE A 675 4.11 -14.07 4.14
N VAL A 676 4.90 -14.97 4.72
CA VAL A 676 6.36 -14.84 4.77
C VAL A 676 7.01 -15.41 3.52
N GLY A 677 6.52 -16.55 3.02
CA GLY A 677 7.09 -17.19 1.83
C GLY A 677 6.62 -16.60 0.51
N THR A 678 5.34 -16.20 0.43
CA THR A 678 4.70 -15.78 -0.82
C THR A 678 5.39 -14.62 -1.54
N PRO A 679 5.83 -13.54 -0.85
CA PRO A 679 6.46 -12.39 -1.51
C PRO A 679 7.70 -12.76 -2.31
N TYR A 680 8.42 -13.82 -1.91
CA TYR A 680 9.73 -14.15 -2.46
C TYR A 680 9.73 -15.41 -3.35
N LEU A 681 8.67 -16.23 -3.33
CA LEU A 681 8.62 -17.52 -4.02
C LEU A 681 8.95 -17.42 -5.52
N CYS A 682 8.23 -16.57 -6.26
CA CYS A 682 8.43 -16.44 -7.70
C CYS A 682 9.77 -15.75 -8.05
N HIS A 683 10.26 -14.85 -7.19
CA HIS A 683 11.58 -14.26 -7.30
C HIS A 683 12.68 -15.31 -7.20
N VAL A 684 12.66 -16.12 -6.13
CA VAL A 684 13.63 -17.20 -5.90
C VAL A 684 13.64 -18.19 -7.06
N LEU A 685 12.48 -18.61 -7.53
CA LEU A 685 12.38 -19.52 -8.68
C LEU A 685 13.02 -18.90 -9.93
N SER A 686 12.71 -17.64 -10.23
CA SER A 686 13.26 -16.93 -11.40
C SER A 686 14.77 -16.72 -11.32
N GLU A 687 15.28 -16.44 -10.13
CA GLU A 687 16.70 -16.17 -9.86
C GLU A 687 17.56 -17.44 -9.84
N ASN A 688 16.94 -18.60 -9.61
CA ASN A 688 17.62 -19.90 -9.60
C ASN A 688 17.35 -20.73 -10.88
N GLY A 689 17.01 -20.06 -12.00
CA GLY A 689 16.87 -20.70 -13.31
C GLY A 689 15.56 -21.47 -13.52
N MET A 690 14.58 -21.32 -12.63
CA MET A 690 13.28 -21.99 -12.65
C MET A 690 12.15 -21.00 -13.00
N HIS A 691 12.38 -20.09 -13.96
CA HIS A 691 11.42 -19.05 -14.32
C HIS A 691 10.10 -19.63 -14.88
N GLU A 692 10.18 -20.68 -15.68
CA GLU A 692 8.98 -21.40 -16.19
C GLU A 692 8.14 -22.00 -15.05
N LEU A 693 8.77 -22.49 -13.98
CA LEU A 693 8.04 -22.98 -12.81
C LEU A 693 7.37 -21.84 -12.04
N ALA A 694 8.03 -20.68 -11.91
CA ALA A 694 7.41 -19.47 -11.35
C ALA A 694 6.15 -19.09 -12.15
N GLY A 695 6.24 -19.12 -13.48
CA GLY A 695 5.10 -18.88 -14.37
C GLY A 695 3.99 -19.90 -14.23
N THR A 696 4.34 -21.18 -14.10
CA THR A 696 3.38 -22.26 -13.89
C THR A 696 2.54 -21.99 -12.64
N ILE A 697 3.18 -21.67 -11.52
CA ILE A 697 2.48 -21.34 -10.24
C ILE A 697 1.67 -20.05 -10.39
N PHE A 698 2.25 -19.00 -10.96
CA PHE A 698 1.61 -17.69 -11.13
C PHE A 698 0.33 -17.76 -11.98
N LEU A 699 0.31 -18.63 -12.99
CA LEU A 699 -0.79 -18.79 -13.93
C LEU A 699 -1.79 -19.89 -13.56
N LYS A 700 -1.62 -20.59 -12.42
CA LYS A 700 -2.63 -21.55 -11.90
C LYS A 700 -3.94 -20.82 -11.64
N GLU A 701 -5.06 -21.47 -12.00
CA GLU A 701 -6.41 -20.93 -11.88
C GLU A 701 -7.29 -21.68 -10.87
N ASP A 702 -6.83 -22.83 -10.38
CA ASP A 702 -7.47 -23.64 -9.35
C ASP A 702 -6.86 -23.36 -7.97
N TYR A 703 -7.55 -23.81 -6.93
CA TYR A 703 -7.15 -23.58 -5.54
C TYR A 703 -5.94 -24.45 -5.15
N PRO A 704 -4.93 -23.90 -4.43
CA PRO A 704 -4.72 -22.49 -4.08
C PRO A 704 -3.92 -21.69 -5.12
N SER A 705 -4.41 -20.53 -5.56
CA SER A 705 -3.68 -19.63 -6.46
C SER A 705 -4.24 -18.21 -6.44
N TRP A 706 -3.49 -17.24 -6.99
CA TRP A 706 -4.00 -15.88 -7.19
C TRP A 706 -5.15 -15.82 -8.18
N LEU A 707 -5.05 -16.53 -9.32
CA LEU A 707 -6.07 -16.47 -10.36
C LEU A 707 -7.32 -17.27 -10.00
N TYR A 708 -7.25 -18.16 -9.01
CA TYR A 708 -8.44 -18.74 -8.39
C TYR A 708 -9.37 -17.67 -7.79
N ALA A 709 -8.83 -16.73 -7.01
CA ALA A 709 -9.63 -15.64 -6.44
C ALA A 709 -10.22 -14.76 -7.55
N VAL A 710 -9.43 -14.44 -8.58
CA VAL A 710 -9.91 -13.72 -9.78
C VAL A 710 -11.05 -14.46 -10.46
N LYS A 711 -10.94 -15.78 -10.65
CA LYS A 711 -11.97 -16.63 -11.26
C LYS A 711 -13.25 -16.71 -10.44
N LYS A 712 -13.14 -16.55 -9.12
CA LYS A 712 -14.27 -16.42 -8.18
C LYS A 712 -14.85 -15.00 -8.10
N GLY A 713 -14.36 -14.06 -8.91
CA GLY A 713 -14.90 -12.71 -9.01
C GLY A 713 -14.31 -11.70 -8.02
N ALA A 714 -13.13 -12.00 -7.44
CA ALA A 714 -12.40 -11.06 -6.61
C ALA A 714 -12.08 -9.77 -7.37
N THR A 715 -12.26 -8.63 -6.69
CA THR A 715 -11.89 -7.29 -7.20
C THR A 715 -10.80 -6.62 -6.35
N THR A 716 -10.32 -7.36 -5.35
CA THR A 716 -9.29 -7.03 -4.36
C THR A 716 -8.54 -8.33 -4.02
N ILE A 717 -7.42 -8.24 -3.33
CA ILE A 717 -6.71 -9.41 -2.82
C ILE A 717 -7.38 -9.88 -1.52
N TRP A 718 -7.45 -11.19 -1.30
CA TRP A 718 -8.08 -11.78 -0.11
C TRP A 718 -7.04 -12.06 0.98
N GLU A 719 -7.48 -12.11 2.23
CA GLU A 719 -6.62 -12.47 3.39
C GLU A 719 -6.17 -13.92 3.32
N ARG A 720 -7.03 -14.82 2.82
CA ARG A 720 -6.74 -16.25 2.70
C ARG A 720 -6.81 -16.69 1.25
N TRP A 721 -6.00 -17.68 0.91
CA TRP A 721 -6.09 -18.39 -0.38
C TRP A 721 -7.46 -19.03 -0.62
N ASN A 722 -8.17 -19.34 0.47
CA ASN A 722 -9.50 -19.95 0.49
C ASN A 722 -10.56 -19.05 1.16
N SER A 723 -10.44 -17.72 1.08
CA SER A 723 -11.46 -16.84 1.66
C SER A 723 -12.87 -17.14 1.16
N ILE A 724 -12.98 -17.60 -0.09
CA ILE A 724 -14.13 -18.35 -0.58
C ILE A 724 -13.63 -19.74 -0.94
N MET A 725 -14.26 -20.78 -0.39
CA MET A 725 -13.91 -22.17 -0.65
C MET A 725 -14.34 -22.61 -2.08
N PRO A 726 -13.79 -23.72 -2.62
CA PRO A 726 -14.19 -24.25 -3.92
C PRO A 726 -15.70 -24.43 -4.08
N ASP A 727 -16.39 -24.85 -3.02
CA ASP A 727 -17.84 -25.04 -2.96
C ASP A 727 -18.66 -23.74 -2.74
N GLY A 728 -17.98 -22.60 -2.56
CA GLY A 728 -18.59 -21.29 -2.31
C GLY A 728 -18.87 -20.99 -0.84
N SER A 729 -18.52 -21.89 0.09
CA SER A 729 -18.63 -21.63 1.53
C SER A 729 -17.51 -20.70 2.03
N PHE A 730 -17.66 -20.22 3.27
CA PHE A 730 -16.70 -19.34 3.96
C PHE A 730 -16.19 -20.02 5.23
N ASP A 731 -15.00 -19.62 5.67
CA ASP A 731 -14.46 -20.00 6.98
C ASP A 731 -15.33 -19.47 8.13
N GLU A 732 -15.60 -20.32 9.14
CA GLU A 732 -16.47 -19.98 10.27
C GLU A 732 -15.73 -19.20 11.39
N SER A 733 -14.41 -19.03 11.32
CA SER A 733 -13.63 -18.39 12.41
C SER A 733 -13.79 -16.86 12.49
N GLY A 734 -14.42 -16.24 11.49
CA GLY A 734 -14.62 -14.80 11.38
C GLY A 734 -13.37 -14.00 10.98
N MET A 735 -12.18 -14.62 10.95
CA MET A 735 -10.97 -14.00 10.38
C MET A 735 -10.89 -14.33 8.89
N ASN A 736 -11.68 -13.63 8.09
CA ASN A 736 -11.80 -13.87 6.66
C ASN A 736 -12.13 -12.58 5.87
N SER A 737 -11.13 -11.72 5.68
CA SER A 737 -11.26 -10.52 4.85
C SER A 737 -11.13 -10.83 3.36
N LEU A 738 -11.94 -10.16 2.53
CA LEU A 738 -11.81 -10.18 1.08
C LEU A 738 -11.04 -8.95 0.54
N ASN A 739 -10.33 -8.22 1.40
CA ASN A 739 -9.59 -7.01 1.04
C ASN A 739 -8.34 -6.81 1.90
N HIS A 740 -7.29 -7.56 1.57
CA HIS A 740 -6.02 -7.64 2.26
C HIS A 740 -4.89 -7.67 1.23
N TYR A 741 -3.85 -6.84 1.34
CA TYR A 741 -2.86 -6.69 0.26
C TYR A 741 -1.64 -7.62 0.38
N ALA A 742 -1.47 -8.36 1.47
CA ALA A 742 -0.27 -9.19 1.71
C ALA A 742 0.07 -10.12 0.53
N TYR A 743 -0.90 -10.88 0.00
CA TYR A 743 -0.69 -11.74 -1.18
C TYR A 743 -0.62 -10.97 -2.51
N GLY A 744 -0.92 -9.68 -2.51
CA GLY A 744 -0.65 -8.78 -3.62
C GLY A 744 0.83 -8.46 -3.78
N SER A 745 1.69 -8.90 -2.85
CA SER A 745 3.16 -8.81 -2.94
C SER A 745 3.72 -9.36 -4.25
N ILE A 746 3.05 -10.30 -4.92
CA ILE A 746 3.41 -10.80 -6.26
C ILE A 746 3.54 -9.70 -7.34
N GLY A 747 2.92 -8.52 -7.12
CA GLY A 747 2.99 -7.40 -8.05
C GLY A 747 4.42 -6.93 -8.35
N ASP A 748 5.32 -6.93 -7.37
CA ASP A 748 6.71 -6.53 -7.62
C ASP A 748 7.44 -7.50 -8.56
N TRP A 749 7.15 -8.80 -8.51
CA TRP A 749 7.66 -9.80 -9.45
C TRP A 749 7.16 -9.55 -10.87
N MET A 750 5.91 -9.09 -11.02
CA MET A 750 5.36 -8.69 -12.32
C MET A 750 6.14 -7.52 -12.91
N TYR A 751 6.46 -6.49 -12.11
CA TYR A 751 7.29 -5.36 -12.55
C TYR A 751 8.75 -5.76 -12.79
N GLU A 752 9.36 -6.50 -11.87
CA GLU A 752 10.81 -6.76 -11.85
C GLU A 752 11.23 -7.90 -12.77
N LYS A 753 10.39 -8.92 -12.98
CA LYS A 753 10.75 -10.10 -13.78
C LYS A 753 10.00 -10.15 -15.11
N LEU A 754 8.68 -9.95 -15.13
CA LEU A 754 7.93 -9.97 -16.40
C LEU A 754 8.22 -8.73 -17.23
N ALA A 755 8.01 -7.53 -16.66
CA ALA A 755 8.38 -6.30 -17.33
C ALA A 755 9.89 -6.02 -17.28
N GLY A 756 10.58 -6.51 -16.24
CA GLY A 756 12.03 -6.41 -16.14
C GLY A 756 12.54 -5.10 -15.54
N ILE A 757 11.70 -4.23 -14.97
CA ILE A 757 12.06 -2.90 -14.49
C ILE A 757 12.64 -3.00 -13.07
N ASN A 758 13.95 -2.80 -12.93
CA ASN A 758 14.66 -2.92 -11.65
C ASN A 758 15.59 -1.71 -11.40
N PRO A 759 15.75 -1.26 -10.15
CA PRO A 759 16.80 -0.31 -9.82
C PRO A 759 18.17 -1.03 -9.80
N ALA A 760 19.11 -0.59 -10.63
CA ALA A 760 20.52 -1.02 -10.53
C ALA A 760 21.27 -0.17 -9.48
N LYS A 761 20.85 1.08 -9.30
CA LYS A 761 21.19 1.94 -8.15
C LYS A 761 19.91 2.48 -7.50
N PRO A 762 19.95 2.81 -6.19
CA PRO A 762 18.82 3.40 -5.48
C PRO A 762 18.26 4.65 -6.20
N GLY A 763 16.93 4.77 -6.22
CA GLY A 763 16.24 5.87 -6.89
C GLY A 763 16.19 5.77 -8.41
N TYR A 764 16.65 4.66 -9.02
CA TYR A 764 16.70 4.45 -10.47
C TYR A 764 17.62 5.40 -11.25
N LYS A 765 18.66 5.95 -10.60
CA LYS A 765 19.72 6.70 -11.33
C LYS A 765 20.44 5.81 -12.35
N GLU A 766 20.62 4.54 -12.00
CA GLU A 766 20.97 3.47 -12.93
C GLU A 766 19.87 2.41 -12.89
N ILE A 767 19.43 1.99 -14.08
CA ILE A 767 18.28 1.12 -14.29
C ILE A 767 18.78 -0.21 -14.84
N ARG A 768 18.14 -1.31 -14.44
CA ARG A 768 18.27 -2.59 -15.14
C ARG A 768 16.93 -2.93 -15.76
N ILE A 769 16.93 -3.17 -17.07
CA ILE A 769 15.75 -3.62 -17.81
C ILE A 769 16.04 -5.02 -18.31
N GLN A 770 15.37 -6.02 -17.76
CA GLN A 770 15.55 -7.42 -18.14
C GLN A 770 14.20 -8.15 -18.11
N PRO A 771 13.35 -7.95 -19.14
CA PRO A 771 12.12 -8.70 -19.26
C PRO A 771 12.41 -10.19 -19.41
N ARG A 772 11.57 -11.01 -18.79
CA ARG A 772 11.62 -12.47 -18.93
C ARG A 772 10.32 -12.95 -19.55
N LEU A 773 10.47 -13.68 -20.65
CA LEU A 773 9.36 -14.28 -21.36
C LEU A 773 8.72 -15.37 -20.51
N LEU A 774 7.41 -15.51 -20.64
CA LEU A 774 6.63 -16.48 -19.89
C LEU A 774 5.59 -17.14 -20.78
N LYS A 775 5.60 -18.47 -20.86
CA LYS A 775 4.55 -19.18 -21.59
C LYS A 775 3.16 -18.87 -20.99
N GLY A 776 2.20 -18.58 -21.85
CA GLY A 776 0.88 -18.06 -21.52
C GLY A 776 0.76 -16.53 -21.45
N ILE A 777 1.86 -15.79 -21.60
CA ILE A 777 1.88 -14.34 -21.75
C ILE A 777 2.70 -13.99 -23.00
N THR A 778 2.01 -13.53 -24.05
CA THR A 778 2.58 -13.20 -25.36
C THR A 778 2.99 -11.72 -25.48
N SER A 779 2.59 -10.87 -24.53
CA SER A 779 3.04 -9.48 -24.46
C SER A 779 2.86 -8.87 -23.07
N VAL A 780 3.73 -7.93 -22.72
CA VAL A 780 3.68 -7.10 -21.50
C VAL A 780 3.96 -5.65 -21.88
N ASP A 781 3.26 -4.71 -21.25
CA ASP A 781 3.56 -3.28 -21.28
C ASP A 781 3.44 -2.73 -19.86
N ALA A 782 4.58 -2.31 -19.30
CA ALA A 782 4.63 -1.71 -17.99
C ALA A 782 5.48 -0.43 -17.97
N SER A 783 5.07 0.51 -17.13
CA SER A 783 5.81 1.73 -16.86
C SER A 783 5.88 2.04 -15.37
N PHE A 784 6.97 2.69 -14.97
CA PHE A 784 7.20 3.19 -13.63
C PHE A 784 7.72 4.62 -13.70
N ASP A 785 6.96 5.57 -13.15
CA ASP A 785 7.33 6.97 -13.07
C ASP A 785 8.21 7.23 -11.83
N SER A 786 9.51 7.05 -12.02
CA SER A 786 10.56 7.22 -11.01
C SER A 786 10.77 8.69 -10.63
N ALA A 787 11.69 8.95 -9.70
CA ALA A 787 12.13 10.30 -9.35
C ALA A 787 12.75 11.08 -10.52
N TYR A 788 13.21 10.39 -11.58
CA TYR A 788 13.81 10.99 -12.77
C TYR A 788 12.82 11.11 -13.95
N GLY A 789 11.68 10.42 -13.89
CA GLY A 789 10.70 10.31 -14.98
C GLY A 789 10.34 8.87 -15.31
N THR A 790 9.58 8.71 -16.39
CA THR A 790 9.00 7.42 -16.79
C THR A 790 10.05 6.46 -17.34
N ILE A 791 10.12 5.29 -16.72
CA ILE A 791 10.81 4.10 -17.21
C ILE A 791 9.74 3.19 -17.82
N ARG A 792 9.88 2.80 -19.09
CA ARG A 792 8.94 1.87 -19.74
C ARG A 792 9.69 0.64 -20.25
N SER A 793 9.09 -0.53 -20.07
CA SER A 793 9.52 -1.77 -20.67
C SER A 793 8.29 -2.49 -21.21
N ALA A 794 8.22 -2.58 -22.54
CA ALA A 794 7.18 -3.31 -23.22
C ALA A 794 7.79 -4.32 -24.18
N TRP A 795 7.23 -5.52 -24.23
CA TRP A 795 7.67 -6.56 -25.15
C TRP A 795 6.50 -7.38 -25.68
N SER A 796 6.69 -7.96 -26.86
CA SER A 796 5.81 -8.97 -27.45
C SER A 796 6.62 -10.10 -28.04
N CYS A 797 6.09 -11.32 -28.00
CA CYS A 797 6.62 -12.49 -28.69
C CYS A 797 5.45 -13.13 -29.45
N ARG A 798 5.37 -12.86 -30.75
CA ARG A 798 4.27 -13.28 -31.64
C ARG A 798 4.81 -13.49 -33.05
N ASP A 799 4.17 -14.35 -33.82
CA ASP A 799 4.43 -14.51 -35.26
C ASP A 799 5.92 -14.75 -35.60
N GLY A 800 6.63 -15.49 -34.75
CA GLY A 800 8.06 -15.78 -34.90
C GLY A 800 8.99 -14.58 -34.66
N LYS A 801 8.53 -13.55 -33.95
CA LYS A 801 9.28 -12.33 -33.65
C LYS A 801 9.16 -11.90 -32.20
N ILE A 802 10.25 -11.34 -31.68
CA ILE A 802 10.26 -10.59 -30.42
C ILE A 802 10.44 -9.12 -30.73
N THR A 803 9.55 -8.29 -30.17
CA THR A 803 9.66 -6.83 -30.16
C THR A 803 9.90 -6.36 -28.72
N VAL A 804 10.80 -5.40 -28.53
CA VAL A 804 11.06 -4.78 -27.22
C VAL A 804 11.15 -3.26 -27.39
N ASP A 805 10.28 -2.53 -26.69
CA ASP A 805 10.25 -1.07 -26.61
C ASP A 805 10.62 -0.62 -25.20
N VAL A 806 11.64 0.23 -25.10
CA VAL A 806 12.17 0.73 -23.84
C VAL A 806 12.20 2.25 -23.83
N THR A 807 11.77 2.86 -22.72
CA THR A 807 11.94 4.29 -22.47
C THR A 807 12.78 4.49 -21.22
N ILE A 808 13.81 5.32 -21.32
CA ILE A 808 14.75 5.65 -20.24
C ILE A 808 14.69 7.17 -20.01
N PRO A 809 14.40 7.65 -18.79
CA PRO A 809 14.26 9.07 -18.52
C PRO A 809 15.62 9.80 -18.59
N ALA A 810 15.59 11.10 -18.88
CA ALA A 810 16.78 11.94 -18.89
C ALA A 810 17.53 11.88 -17.54
N ASN A 811 18.83 12.13 -17.59
CA ASN A 811 19.72 12.10 -16.44
C ASN A 811 19.87 10.71 -15.78
N THR A 812 19.47 9.64 -16.46
CA THR A 812 19.66 8.25 -16.04
C THR A 812 20.33 7.41 -17.12
N THR A 813 20.79 6.22 -16.75
CA THR A 813 21.26 5.21 -17.70
C THR A 813 20.61 3.86 -17.41
N ALA A 814 20.57 2.97 -18.40
CA ALA A 814 20.08 1.62 -18.23
C ALA A 814 21.02 0.56 -18.79
N LYS A 815 21.07 -0.58 -18.10
CA LYS A 815 21.58 -1.84 -18.61
C LYS A 815 20.41 -2.70 -19.07
N VAL A 816 20.27 -2.87 -20.38
CA VAL A 816 19.15 -3.57 -21.01
C VAL A 816 19.57 -4.97 -21.46
N TYR A 817 18.79 -5.98 -21.09
CA TYR A 817 18.99 -7.37 -21.48
C TYR A 817 17.79 -7.78 -22.35
N LEU A 818 18.03 -7.93 -23.66
CA LEU A 818 16.99 -8.38 -24.58
C LEU A 818 16.76 -9.90 -24.40
N PRO A 819 15.50 -10.38 -24.47
CA PRO A 819 15.22 -11.81 -24.42
C PRO A 819 16.05 -12.62 -25.43
N GLU A 820 16.53 -13.80 -25.06
CA GLU A 820 17.33 -14.67 -25.93
C GLU A 820 18.68 -14.10 -26.39
N LYS A 821 19.12 -12.97 -25.82
CA LYS A 821 20.45 -12.41 -26.07
C LYS A 821 21.28 -12.48 -24.79
N ASP A 822 22.51 -12.97 -24.91
CA ASP A 822 23.42 -13.11 -23.77
C ASP A 822 24.07 -11.77 -23.37
N GLU A 823 24.22 -10.86 -24.33
CA GLU A 823 24.85 -9.56 -24.13
C GLU A 823 23.86 -8.50 -23.66
N SER A 824 24.32 -7.65 -22.75
CA SER A 824 23.57 -6.46 -22.32
C SER A 824 23.94 -5.23 -23.12
N LEU A 825 22.98 -4.35 -23.37
CA LEU A 825 23.17 -3.03 -23.96
C LEU A 825 23.28 -1.98 -22.85
N GLN A 826 24.22 -1.05 -22.98
CA GLN A 826 24.31 0.13 -22.14
C GLN A 826 23.68 1.31 -22.88
N LEU A 827 22.59 1.86 -22.36
CA LEU A 827 21.82 2.92 -23.00
C LEU A 827 21.71 4.13 -22.05
N GLY A 828 21.76 5.35 -22.58
CA GLY A 828 21.29 6.53 -21.86
C GLY A 828 19.81 6.79 -22.10
N SER A 829 19.39 8.02 -21.79
CA SER A 829 17.99 8.43 -21.94
C SER A 829 17.49 8.38 -23.38
N GLY A 830 16.21 8.12 -23.57
CA GLY A 830 15.57 8.07 -24.88
C GLY A 830 14.57 6.93 -25.00
N SER A 831 14.04 6.75 -26.21
CA SER A 831 13.15 5.64 -26.57
C SER A 831 13.86 4.73 -27.56
N TRP A 832 13.87 3.44 -27.27
CA TRP A 832 14.63 2.42 -28.00
C TRP A 832 13.70 1.29 -28.43
N HIS A 833 13.83 0.85 -29.67
CA HIS A 833 13.02 -0.21 -30.26
C HIS A 833 13.91 -1.30 -30.84
N TYR A 834 13.61 -2.55 -30.53
CA TYR A 834 14.29 -3.74 -31.03
C TYR A 834 13.28 -4.73 -31.57
N GLU A 835 13.57 -5.32 -32.73
CA GLU A 835 12.79 -6.41 -33.33
C GLU A 835 13.76 -7.46 -33.88
N TYR A 836 13.50 -8.74 -33.60
CA TYR A 836 14.28 -9.86 -34.14
C TYR A 836 13.45 -11.14 -34.21
N ASP A 837 13.85 -12.02 -35.12
CA ASP A 837 13.20 -13.33 -35.29
C ASP A 837 13.49 -14.25 -34.09
N THR A 838 12.53 -15.11 -33.75
CA THR A 838 12.63 -16.14 -32.71
C THR A 838 11.84 -17.39 -33.10
N ASP A 839 12.26 -18.54 -32.58
CA ASP A 839 11.48 -19.78 -32.62
C ASP A 839 10.60 -19.97 -31.36
N THR A 840 10.70 -19.05 -30.38
CA THR A 840 9.94 -19.14 -29.12
C THR A 840 8.45 -18.91 -29.36
N ARG A 841 7.64 -19.79 -28.77
CA ARG A 841 6.17 -19.72 -28.77
C ARG A 841 5.67 -19.58 -27.35
N LEU A 842 4.96 -18.49 -27.06
CA LEU A 842 4.45 -18.18 -25.72
C LEU A 842 2.94 -18.39 -25.60
N GLU A 843 2.25 -18.80 -26.66
CA GLU A 843 0.86 -19.23 -26.54
C GLU A 843 0.74 -20.38 -25.52
N ARG A 844 -0.39 -20.42 -24.80
CA ARG A 844 -0.70 -21.61 -24.00
C ARG A 844 -0.92 -22.78 -24.94
N ASP A 845 -0.33 -23.91 -24.60
CA ASP A 845 -0.65 -25.18 -25.23
C ASP A 845 -2.15 -25.47 -25.02
N ARG A 846 -2.83 -25.87 -26.10
CA ARG A 846 -4.22 -26.33 -26.09
C ARG A 846 -4.37 -27.58 -25.21
N PHE A 847 -3.38 -28.46 -25.22
CA PHE A 847 -3.32 -29.68 -24.42
C PHE A 847 -2.08 -29.69 -23.54
N THR A 848 -2.23 -30.03 -22.26
CA THR A 848 -1.13 -30.03 -21.28
C THR A 848 -1.13 -31.33 -20.48
N MET A 849 -0.18 -31.47 -19.55
CA MET A 849 -0.17 -32.58 -18.59
C MET A 849 -1.41 -32.58 -17.68
N ASP A 850 -2.06 -31.43 -17.49
CA ASP A 850 -3.30 -31.31 -16.70
C ASP A 850 -4.55 -31.65 -17.53
N THR A 851 -4.42 -31.90 -18.84
CA THR A 851 -5.52 -32.37 -19.68
C THR A 851 -5.89 -33.81 -19.30
N THR A 852 -7.18 -34.14 -19.24
CA THR A 852 -7.62 -35.52 -18.99
C THR A 852 -7.43 -36.40 -20.22
N LEU A 853 -7.14 -37.69 -20.01
CA LEU A 853 -7.04 -38.64 -21.12
C LEU A 853 -8.33 -38.65 -21.96
N GLY A 854 -9.49 -38.55 -21.30
CA GLY A 854 -10.79 -38.49 -21.96
C GLY A 854 -10.96 -37.28 -22.89
N ALA A 855 -10.44 -36.11 -22.49
CA ALA A 855 -10.45 -34.93 -23.35
C ALA A 855 -9.47 -35.08 -24.53
N LEU A 856 -8.33 -35.71 -24.28
CA LEU A 856 -7.28 -35.87 -25.28
C LEU A 856 -7.67 -36.86 -26.39
N VAL A 857 -8.34 -37.98 -26.04
CA VAL A 857 -8.83 -38.96 -27.03
C VAL A 857 -10.09 -38.51 -27.79
N GLN A 858 -10.66 -37.34 -27.48
CA GLN A 858 -11.67 -36.72 -28.35
C GLN A 858 -11.05 -36.13 -29.62
N GLU A 859 -9.74 -35.89 -29.62
CA GLU A 859 -9.01 -35.45 -30.80
C GLU A 859 -8.61 -36.67 -31.66
N PRO A 860 -9.08 -36.76 -32.93
CA PRO A 860 -8.77 -37.89 -33.79
C PRO A 860 -7.26 -38.12 -33.98
N ALA A 861 -6.47 -37.04 -34.06
CA ALA A 861 -5.02 -37.10 -34.17
C ALA A 861 -4.37 -37.74 -32.94
N ALA A 862 -4.91 -37.51 -31.74
CA ALA A 862 -4.40 -38.11 -30.51
C ALA A 862 -4.63 -39.62 -30.49
N VAL A 863 -5.82 -40.05 -30.91
CA VAL A 863 -6.18 -41.47 -31.02
C VAL A 863 -5.30 -42.19 -32.03
N GLU A 864 -5.02 -41.55 -33.18
CA GLU A 864 -4.11 -42.09 -34.19
C GLU A 864 -2.69 -42.26 -33.63
N LEU A 865 -2.17 -41.24 -32.95
CA LEU A 865 -0.85 -41.29 -32.33
C LEU A 865 -0.78 -42.37 -31.22
N PHE A 866 -1.77 -42.47 -30.33
CA PHE A 866 -1.77 -43.53 -29.32
C PHE A 866 -1.80 -44.91 -29.95
N ASN A 867 -2.62 -45.14 -30.98
CA ASN A 867 -2.66 -46.42 -31.68
C ASN A 867 -1.38 -46.73 -32.45
N GLN A 868 -0.65 -45.72 -32.92
CA GLN A 868 0.64 -45.88 -33.59
C GLN A 868 1.75 -46.28 -32.61
N TYR A 869 1.83 -45.60 -31.46
CA TYR A 869 2.97 -45.75 -30.55
C TYR A 869 2.72 -46.72 -29.40
N VAL A 870 1.46 -46.91 -28.98
CA VAL A 870 1.04 -47.87 -27.95
C VAL A 870 -0.25 -48.58 -28.40
N PRO A 871 -0.18 -49.48 -29.40
CA PRO A 871 -1.35 -50.17 -29.92
C PRO A 871 -2.11 -50.93 -28.83
N GLY A 872 -3.43 -50.73 -28.76
CA GLY A 872 -4.32 -51.36 -27.79
C GLY A 872 -4.34 -50.72 -26.40
N MET A 873 -3.64 -49.59 -26.22
CA MET A 873 -3.73 -48.80 -24.97
C MET A 873 -5.15 -48.32 -24.67
N LEU A 874 -5.88 -47.93 -25.71
CA LEU A 874 -7.25 -47.44 -25.59
C LEU A 874 -8.30 -48.57 -25.59
N ASP A 875 -7.85 -49.82 -25.57
CA ASP A 875 -8.73 -51.00 -25.63
C ASP A 875 -9.00 -51.56 -24.23
N GLY A 876 -10.24 -52.00 -24.01
CA GLY A 876 -10.66 -52.75 -22.82
C GLY A 876 -11.39 -51.93 -21.75
N PRO A 877 -12.16 -52.59 -20.87
CA PRO A 877 -13.12 -51.94 -19.99
C PRO A 877 -12.51 -51.08 -18.87
N MET A 878 -11.19 -51.17 -18.63
CA MET A 878 -10.50 -50.41 -17.58
C MET A 878 -10.09 -48.99 -18.03
N ILE A 879 -10.06 -48.70 -19.33
CA ILE A 879 -9.65 -47.38 -19.84
C ILE A 879 -10.66 -46.28 -19.51
N GLU A 880 -11.95 -46.64 -19.35
CA GLU A 880 -13.01 -45.70 -18.98
C GLU A 880 -12.74 -45.03 -17.62
N PHE A 881 -12.07 -45.72 -16.69
CA PHE A 881 -11.63 -45.14 -15.42
C PHE A 881 -10.50 -44.12 -15.60
N ALA A 882 -9.61 -44.34 -16.58
CA ALA A 882 -8.49 -43.46 -16.88
C ALA A 882 -8.90 -42.18 -17.62
N TYR A 883 -10.06 -42.17 -18.29
CA TYR A 883 -10.55 -40.97 -18.99
C TYR A 883 -10.83 -39.77 -18.07
N GLY A 884 -11.12 -40.01 -16.80
CA GLY A 884 -11.26 -38.96 -15.79
C GLY A 884 -9.94 -38.46 -15.20
N MET A 885 -8.83 -39.17 -15.44
CA MET A 885 -7.51 -38.82 -14.91
C MET A 885 -6.78 -37.87 -15.85
N THR A 886 -6.05 -36.92 -15.29
CA THR A 886 -5.09 -36.09 -16.01
C THR A 886 -3.91 -36.91 -16.53
N ILE A 887 -3.25 -36.44 -17.59
CA ILE A 887 -2.01 -37.09 -18.07
C ILE A 887 -0.96 -37.12 -16.96
N SER A 888 -0.88 -36.09 -16.11
CA SER A 888 0.01 -36.06 -14.95
C SER A 888 -0.31 -37.16 -13.94
N GLU A 889 -1.59 -37.41 -13.64
CA GLU A 889 -2.00 -38.48 -12.73
C GLU A 889 -1.71 -39.87 -13.31
N LEU A 890 -1.90 -40.04 -14.62
CA LEU A 890 -1.58 -41.29 -15.31
C LEU A 890 -0.08 -41.57 -15.31
N THR A 891 0.73 -40.57 -15.65
CA THR A 891 2.19 -40.70 -15.70
C THR A 891 2.82 -40.94 -14.33
N ALA A 892 2.20 -40.46 -13.24
CA ALA A 892 2.65 -40.72 -11.87
C ALA A 892 2.52 -42.20 -11.44
N VAL A 893 1.63 -42.98 -12.07
CA VAL A 893 1.38 -44.40 -11.74
C VAL A 893 1.91 -45.36 -12.81
N MET A 894 2.59 -44.85 -13.85
CA MET A 894 3.08 -45.62 -14.99
C MET A 894 4.61 -45.76 -15.00
N PRO A 895 5.16 -46.79 -15.69
CA PRO A 895 6.60 -46.91 -15.93
C PRO A 895 7.16 -45.73 -16.73
N PRO A 896 8.42 -45.31 -16.49
CA PRO A 896 9.04 -44.18 -17.18
C PRO A 896 9.00 -44.28 -18.71
N GLU A 897 9.02 -45.49 -19.28
CA GLU A 897 8.96 -45.69 -20.73
C GLU A 897 7.62 -45.26 -21.35
N GLY A 898 6.53 -45.19 -20.57
CA GLY A 898 5.21 -44.77 -21.05
C GLY A 898 4.97 -43.25 -21.02
N ILE A 899 5.77 -42.50 -20.25
CA ILE A 899 5.61 -41.05 -20.06
C ILE A 899 5.91 -40.29 -21.36
N GLY A 900 6.95 -40.71 -22.08
CA GLY A 900 7.42 -40.04 -23.30
C GLY A 900 6.39 -40.04 -24.44
N VAL A 901 5.50 -41.05 -24.50
CA VAL A 901 4.44 -41.10 -25.52
C VAL A 901 3.42 -40.00 -25.27
N PHE A 902 2.98 -39.80 -24.03
CA PHE A 902 2.02 -38.74 -23.72
C PHE A 902 2.58 -37.35 -24.02
N GLN A 903 3.84 -37.11 -23.68
CA GLN A 903 4.52 -35.84 -23.98
C GLN A 903 4.58 -35.60 -25.50
N MET A 904 4.98 -36.60 -26.28
CA MET A 904 5.00 -36.51 -27.75
C MET A 904 3.60 -36.28 -28.35
N VAL A 905 2.56 -36.93 -27.82
CA VAL A 905 1.18 -36.69 -28.28
C VAL A 905 0.74 -35.26 -27.98
N LEU A 906 1.00 -34.77 -26.76
CA LEU A 906 0.71 -33.38 -26.38
C LEU A 906 1.45 -32.40 -27.30
N GLU A 907 2.76 -32.59 -27.53
CA GLU A 907 3.56 -31.74 -28.42
C GLU A 907 2.94 -31.67 -29.82
N LYS A 908 2.67 -32.81 -30.46
CA LYS A 908 2.09 -32.84 -31.81
C LYS A 908 0.71 -32.18 -31.90
N LEU A 909 -0.15 -32.39 -30.91
CA LEU A 909 -1.49 -31.79 -30.91
C LEU A 909 -1.47 -30.26 -30.72
N ASN A 910 -0.38 -29.71 -30.18
CA ASN A 910 -0.20 -28.27 -30.01
C ASN A 910 0.59 -27.62 -31.15
N GLU A 911 1.12 -28.41 -32.08
CA GLU A 911 1.73 -27.92 -33.33
C GLU A 911 0.69 -27.63 -34.43
N GLU A 912 -0.48 -28.28 -34.34
CA GLU A 912 -1.67 -28.07 -35.19
C GLU A 912 -2.51 -26.86 -34.76
#